data_AF-A0A926N4L4-F1
#
_entry.id   AF-A0A926N4L4-F1
#
_cell.length_a   1.000
_cell.length_b   1.000
_cell.length_c   1.000
_cell.angle_alpha   90.00
_cell.angle_beta   90.00
_cell.angle_gamma   90.00
#
_symmetry.space_group_name_H-M   'P 1'
#
loop_
_entity.id
_entity.type
_entity.pdbx_description
1 polymer ?
#
loop_
_entity_poly.entity_id
_entity_poly.type
_entity_poly.pdbx_seq_one_letter_code
_entity_poly.pdbx_strand_id
1 'polypeptide(L)'
;EEEKYTIAQANSPIKKDGSFEEELVPCRKNLNFELSNRENIDFIDVSPKQLVSVAAALIPFLENDDANRALMGSNMMRQAVPLLKPESPLVGTGIEGDVALDSGVTIVAKRNGVVDKIDGKRIVVKVTDVTDLSQSAVDIYNLSKFQRSNQNTCINQKPLVKVGDQIKKGDIIADGPATKLGELALGKNVTVAFMPWQGYNFEDSILISERCVTDDVFTSVHIEEYESMARDTKLGAEEITRDIPNVSEESLRNLDESGIVYVGAEVKPADILVGKVTPKSETSSSPEEKLLRSIFGEKATDVRDSSLKLPSGSTGVVIDVRVFNRHGIEKDERSIAIERAEIEVVQEDKKVEEEILNRNIKLRAIDLLNNQSINKQYKTLKAETTLNKNDFDNLTLKDLWKLSFQKQELNSDLEKLKNQFDEASEDIKLRFEDKVSKIQQGDDLLPTVMKVVKVFVAVKRRLMPGDKMAGRHGNKGVVSKIVPVEDMPYMENGKPVDIVLNPLGVPSRMNVGQILETHLGWSCSELGEQIKSFVKNFDEQIEKIKEKLKEIYGKQCYEDIISKLSKKEIAELVQNISNGVPISTPVFDGASTKDINDMLDIAKLPNSGQTHLWNGQTGEMFDRPVTVGIIYMLKLNHLVEDKIHARSTGPYSLVTQQPLGGKAQLGGQRFGEMEVWALEAYGASYTLQEILTVKSDDVAGRTKVYETIVKGNNNFESGVPESFNVLVKEIRALGLNIELN
;
A
#
# COMPACT_ATOMS: atom_id res chain seq x y z
N GLU A 1 26.35 -19.87 25.79
CA GLU A 1 26.80 -19.00 26.90
C GLU A 1 25.71 -18.84 27.96
N GLU A 2 24.46 -18.63 27.55
CA GLU A 2 23.28 -18.50 28.42
C GLU A 2 23.03 -19.68 29.38
N GLU A 3 23.31 -20.92 28.96
CA GLU A 3 23.04 -22.15 29.73
C GLU A 3 23.62 -22.19 31.15
N LYS A 4 24.70 -21.43 31.40
CA LYS A 4 25.40 -21.42 32.69
C LYS A 4 24.69 -20.56 33.75
N TYR A 5 23.88 -19.62 33.31
CA TYR A 5 23.29 -18.59 34.16
C TYR A 5 21.82 -18.88 34.46
N THR A 6 21.38 -18.39 35.61
CA THR A 6 19.99 -18.47 36.06
C THR A 6 19.29 -17.17 35.68
N ILE A 7 18.30 -17.24 34.79
CA ILE A 7 17.67 -16.04 34.19
C ILE A 7 16.22 -15.95 34.63
N ALA A 8 15.86 -14.86 35.33
CA ALA A 8 14.50 -14.58 35.75
C ALA A 8 13.65 -14.00 34.60
N GLN A 9 12.33 -14.23 34.66
CA GLN A 9 11.37 -13.67 33.72
C GLN A 9 11.21 -12.15 33.92
N ALA A 10 10.96 -11.41 32.84
CA ALA A 10 10.82 -9.95 32.85
C ALA A 10 9.63 -9.47 33.70
N ASN A 11 8.62 -10.32 33.87
CA ASN A 11 7.35 -10.02 34.54
C ASN A 11 7.42 -10.26 36.06
N SER A 12 8.59 -10.68 36.57
CA SER A 12 8.75 -10.99 37.99
C SER A 12 8.60 -9.70 38.82
N PRO A 13 7.79 -9.69 39.90
CA PRO A 13 7.54 -8.48 40.68
C PRO A 13 8.81 -8.02 41.40
N ILE A 14 9.17 -6.75 41.21
CA ILE A 14 10.36 -6.10 41.78
C ILE A 14 9.94 -4.97 42.70
N LYS A 15 10.60 -4.83 43.84
CA LYS A 15 10.46 -3.70 44.76
C LYS A 15 11.19 -2.46 44.24
N LYS A 16 10.89 -1.30 44.81
CA LYS A 16 11.53 -0.02 44.44
C LYS A 16 13.04 0.01 44.66
N ASP A 17 13.58 -0.90 45.47
CA ASP A 17 15.01 -1.06 45.72
C ASP A 17 15.72 -1.96 44.68
N GLY A 18 14.97 -2.51 43.71
CA GLY A 18 15.49 -3.42 42.69
C GLY A 18 15.56 -4.88 43.12
N SER A 19 15.11 -5.23 44.34
CA SER A 19 15.05 -6.61 44.81
C SER A 19 13.75 -7.30 44.40
N PHE A 20 13.78 -8.62 44.19
CA PHE A 20 12.57 -9.41 43.95
C PHE A 20 11.65 -9.41 45.17
N GLU A 21 10.35 -9.24 44.93
CA GLU A 21 9.33 -9.25 45.98
C GLU A 21 9.15 -10.65 46.58
N GLU A 22 9.13 -11.66 45.70
CA GLU A 22 9.00 -13.08 46.05
C GLU A 22 10.36 -13.69 46.45
N GLU A 23 10.33 -14.70 47.33
CA GLU A 23 11.56 -15.41 47.73
C GLU A 23 12.02 -16.42 46.68
N LEU A 24 11.05 -17.12 46.05
CA LEU A 24 11.26 -18.07 44.98
C LEU A 24 10.74 -17.46 43.67
N VAL A 25 11.64 -17.21 42.73
CA VAL A 25 11.30 -16.55 41.46
C VAL A 25 11.35 -17.58 40.33
N PRO A 26 10.36 -17.59 39.41
CA PRO A 26 10.41 -18.42 38.22
C PRO A 26 11.55 -17.99 37.30
N CYS A 27 12.48 -18.92 37.05
CA CYS A 27 13.65 -18.70 36.22
C CYS A 27 13.88 -19.86 35.25
N ARG A 28 14.72 -19.60 34.26
CA ARG A 28 15.20 -20.61 33.33
C ARG A 28 16.69 -20.82 33.51
N LYS A 29 17.11 -22.08 33.53
CA LYS A 29 18.52 -22.49 33.57
C LYS A 29 18.71 -23.73 32.73
N ASN A 30 19.68 -23.68 31.82
CA ASN A 30 19.99 -24.80 30.92
C ASN A 30 18.73 -25.40 30.24
N LEU A 31 17.88 -24.53 29.68
CA LEU A 31 16.60 -24.87 29.01
C LEU A 31 15.49 -25.44 29.91
N ASN A 32 15.74 -25.63 31.21
CA ASN A 32 14.74 -26.06 32.17
C ASN A 32 14.12 -24.86 32.89
N PHE A 33 12.82 -24.97 33.19
CA PHE A 33 12.13 -24.04 34.08
C PHE A 33 12.26 -24.52 35.52
N GLU A 34 12.85 -23.69 36.37
CA GLU A 34 13.05 -23.97 37.80
C GLU A 34 12.66 -22.75 38.65
N LEU A 35 12.31 -23.00 39.92
CA LEU A 35 12.13 -21.95 40.92
C LEU A 35 13.45 -21.81 41.68
N SER A 36 14.06 -20.62 41.65
CA SER A 36 15.32 -20.36 42.34
C SER A 36 15.15 -19.23 43.35
N ASN A 37 15.96 -19.26 44.40
CA ASN A 37 16.00 -18.18 45.39
C ASN A 37 16.50 -16.89 44.73
N ARG A 38 16.01 -15.74 45.17
CA ARG A 38 16.43 -14.40 44.68
C ARG A 38 17.94 -14.15 44.67
N GLU A 39 18.71 -14.83 45.53
CA GLU A 39 20.19 -14.71 45.62
C GLU A 39 20.93 -15.46 44.50
N ASN A 40 20.27 -16.44 43.87
CA ASN A 40 20.86 -17.32 42.87
C ASN A 40 20.55 -16.88 41.43
N ILE A 41 19.88 -15.73 41.25
CA ILE A 41 19.48 -15.19 39.96
C ILE A 41 20.62 -14.32 39.43
N ASP A 42 21.16 -14.67 38.28
CA ASP A 42 22.29 -13.97 37.66
C ASP A 42 21.83 -12.83 36.75
N PHE A 43 20.75 -13.06 35.99
CA PHE A 43 20.19 -12.11 35.02
C PHE A 43 18.67 -12.07 35.06
N ILE A 44 18.09 -11.02 34.48
CA ILE A 44 16.67 -10.89 34.22
C ILE A 44 16.45 -10.50 32.76
N ASP A 45 15.40 -11.03 32.16
CA ASP A 45 14.94 -10.66 30.83
C ASP A 45 14.63 -9.14 30.74
N VAL A 46 15.00 -8.47 29.65
CA VAL A 46 14.93 -7.00 29.53
C VAL A 46 13.49 -6.50 29.37
N SER A 47 12.70 -7.21 28.59
CA SER A 47 11.29 -6.88 28.32
C SER A 47 10.54 -8.14 27.95
N PRO A 48 9.25 -8.28 28.31
CA PRO A 48 8.41 -9.40 27.85
C PRO A 48 8.34 -9.49 26.31
N LYS A 49 8.49 -8.36 25.62
CA LYS A 49 8.48 -8.25 24.16
C LYS A 49 9.66 -8.94 23.49
N GLN A 50 10.78 -9.17 24.19
CA GLN A 50 12.00 -9.73 23.60
C GLN A 50 11.81 -11.16 23.06
N LEU A 51 10.80 -11.87 23.54
CA LEU A 51 10.50 -13.25 23.15
C LEU A 51 9.84 -13.36 21.77
N VAL A 52 9.22 -12.28 21.29
CA VAL A 52 8.37 -12.30 20.10
C VAL A 52 8.98 -11.49 18.96
N SER A 53 8.70 -11.93 17.72
CA SER A 53 9.06 -11.14 16.54
C SER A 53 8.26 -9.84 16.47
N VAL A 54 8.77 -8.83 15.76
CA VAL A 54 8.09 -7.54 15.53
C VAL A 54 6.64 -7.72 15.03
N ALA A 55 6.40 -8.67 14.12
CA ALA A 55 5.05 -8.92 13.60
C ALA A 55 4.10 -9.47 14.67
N ALA A 56 4.55 -10.41 15.49
CA ALA A 56 3.75 -10.93 16.59
C ALA A 56 3.55 -9.89 17.70
N ALA A 57 4.54 -9.00 17.87
CA ALA A 57 4.50 -7.94 18.86
C ALA A 57 3.46 -6.84 18.55
N LEU A 58 2.89 -6.80 17.33
CA LEU A 58 1.81 -5.89 16.91
C LEU A 58 0.40 -6.44 17.22
N ILE A 59 0.29 -7.66 17.73
CA ILE A 59 -0.97 -8.30 18.10
C ILE A 59 -1.27 -7.94 19.56
N PRO A 60 -2.32 -7.15 19.86
CA PRO A 60 -2.73 -6.90 21.24
C PRO A 60 -3.31 -8.20 21.83
N PHE A 61 -3.26 -8.35 23.15
CA PHE A 61 -3.80 -9.54 23.84
C PHE A 61 -3.25 -10.88 23.32
N LEU A 62 -2.01 -10.89 22.83
CA LEU A 62 -1.37 -12.09 22.26
C LEU A 62 -1.36 -13.26 23.25
N GLU A 63 -1.25 -12.96 24.55
CA GLU A 63 -1.28 -13.94 25.63
C GLU A 63 -2.62 -14.70 25.75
N ASN A 64 -3.69 -14.22 25.10
CA ASN A 64 -5.02 -14.84 25.10
C ASN A 64 -5.32 -15.61 23.80
N ASP A 65 -4.35 -15.72 22.89
CA ASP A 65 -4.49 -16.42 21.63
C ASP A 65 -3.66 -17.71 21.61
N ASP A 66 -4.22 -18.77 20.99
CA ASP A 66 -3.44 -19.96 20.65
C ASP A 66 -2.26 -19.61 19.73
N ALA A 67 -1.12 -20.27 19.93
CA ALA A 67 0.11 -20.00 19.18
C ALA A 67 -0.07 -20.17 17.66
N ASN A 68 -0.91 -21.10 17.19
CA ASN A 68 -1.17 -21.25 15.76
C ASN A 68 -1.95 -20.06 15.20
N ARG A 69 -2.84 -19.46 16.01
CA ARG A 69 -3.60 -18.26 15.61
C ARG A 69 -2.71 -17.04 15.59
N ALA A 70 -1.86 -16.87 16.59
CA ALA A 70 -0.83 -15.83 16.62
C ALA A 70 0.09 -15.88 15.38
N LEU A 71 0.54 -17.08 15.00
CA LEU A 71 1.36 -17.30 13.79
C LEU A 71 0.58 -16.90 12.53
N MET A 72 -0.68 -17.33 12.41
CA MET A 72 -1.53 -16.96 11.28
C MET A 72 -1.76 -15.45 11.22
N GLY A 73 -2.06 -14.81 12.34
CA GLY A 73 -2.24 -13.36 12.46
C GLY A 73 -1.02 -12.58 11.98
N SER A 74 0.16 -12.94 12.50
CA SER A 74 1.45 -12.37 12.09
C SER A 74 1.71 -12.50 10.59
N ASN A 75 1.36 -13.66 10.01
CA ASN A 75 1.51 -13.92 8.57
C ASN A 75 0.50 -13.15 7.71
N MET A 76 -0.72 -12.96 8.20
CA MET A 76 -1.77 -12.23 7.48
C MET A 76 -1.53 -10.74 7.48
N MET A 77 -1.01 -10.16 8.57
CA MET A 77 -0.65 -8.74 8.61
C MET A 77 0.37 -8.36 7.52
N ARG A 78 1.33 -9.24 7.23
CA ARG A 78 2.30 -9.05 6.13
C ARG A 78 1.67 -9.04 4.73
N GLN A 79 0.45 -9.54 4.59
CA GLN A 79 -0.29 -9.62 3.33
C GLN A 79 -1.34 -8.51 3.20
N ALA A 80 -1.45 -7.62 4.19
CA ALA A 80 -2.39 -6.52 4.18
C ALA A 80 -2.03 -5.51 3.09
N VAL A 81 -3.03 -5.07 2.32
CA VAL A 81 -2.86 -4.09 1.26
C VAL A 81 -3.06 -2.68 1.83
N PRO A 82 -2.19 -1.70 1.51
CA PRO A 82 -2.41 -0.32 1.89
C PRO A 82 -3.75 0.21 1.38
N LEU A 83 -4.57 0.71 2.30
CA LEU A 83 -5.86 1.31 2.00
C LEU A 83 -5.71 2.75 1.52
N LEU A 84 -6.69 3.25 0.76
CA LEU A 84 -6.72 4.64 0.28
C LEU A 84 -6.73 5.66 1.43
N LYS A 85 -7.45 5.32 2.51
CA LYS A 85 -7.56 6.10 3.74
C LYS A 85 -7.10 5.21 4.91
N PRO A 86 -5.81 5.13 5.25
CA PRO A 86 -5.35 4.34 6.39
C PRO A 86 -5.86 4.94 7.71
N GLU A 87 -5.96 4.10 8.74
CA GLU A 87 -6.35 4.50 10.10
C GLU A 87 -5.53 3.74 11.13
N SER A 88 -5.00 4.45 12.12
CA SER A 88 -4.26 3.85 13.23
C SER A 88 -5.17 2.90 14.03
N PRO A 89 -4.65 1.77 14.52
CA PRO A 89 -5.44 0.87 15.36
C PRO A 89 -5.83 1.57 16.67
N LEU A 90 -7.11 1.50 17.06
CA LEU A 90 -7.53 2.03 18.36
C LEU A 90 -6.95 1.23 19.53
N VAL A 91 -6.72 -0.07 19.32
CA VAL A 91 -6.07 -0.96 20.28
C VAL A 91 -4.74 -1.40 19.69
N GLY A 92 -3.65 -0.71 20.01
CA GLY A 92 -2.30 -1.04 19.55
C GLY A 92 -1.47 -1.77 20.61
N THR A 93 -0.18 -1.96 20.36
CA THR A 93 0.79 -2.47 21.36
C THR A 93 1.88 -1.45 21.73
N GLY A 94 1.90 -0.32 21.03
CA GLY A 94 2.88 0.75 21.15
C GLY A 94 4.12 0.56 20.28
N ILE A 95 4.20 -0.55 19.54
CA ILE A 95 5.31 -0.84 18.61
C ILE A 95 5.04 -0.26 17.21
N GLU A 96 3.80 0.13 16.94
CA GLU A 96 3.36 0.69 15.65
C GLU A 96 4.19 1.92 15.23
N GLY A 97 4.56 2.78 16.18
CA GLY A 97 5.40 3.95 15.93
C GLY A 97 6.84 3.59 15.59
N ASP A 98 7.44 2.68 16.36
CA ASP A 98 8.81 2.20 16.13
C ASP A 98 8.94 1.51 14.76
N VAL A 99 7.96 0.69 14.39
CA VAL A 99 7.93 0.01 13.09
C VAL A 99 7.79 1.00 11.95
N ALA A 100 6.93 2.01 12.08
CA ALA A 100 6.77 3.03 11.07
C ALA A 100 8.09 3.80 10.87
N LEU A 101 8.72 4.24 11.97
CA LEU A 101 9.99 4.97 11.98
C LEU A 101 11.13 4.17 11.31
N ASP A 102 11.33 2.92 11.71
CA ASP A 102 12.45 2.08 11.26
C ASP A 102 12.24 1.47 9.86
N SER A 103 11.00 1.46 9.34
CA SER A 103 10.69 0.89 8.03
C SER A 103 11.32 1.65 6.84
N GLY A 104 11.67 2.93 7.02
CA GLY A 104 12.11 3.82 5.93
C GLY A 104 10.99 4.25 4.97
N VAL A 105 9.74 3.88 5.26
CA VAL A 105 8.57 4.22 4.44
C VAL A 105 8.08 5.64 4.76
N THR A 106 8.21 6.08 6.01
CA THR A 106 7.96 7.45 6.46
C THR A 106 9.20 8.33 6.27
N ILE A 107 8.99 9.64 6.10
CA ILE A 107 10.11 10.59 6.05
C ILE A 107 10.38 11.11 7.46
N VAL A 108 11.64 10.99 7.89
CA VAL A 108 12.10 11.39 9.22
C VAL A 108 13.00 12.62 9.13
N ALA A 109 12.82 13.56 10.06
CA ALA A 109 13.64 14.76 10.17
C ALA A 109 15.07 14.41 10.63
N LYS A 110 16.06 14.80 9.83
CA LYS A 110 17.49 14.56 10.12
C LYS A 110 18.06 15.49 11.18
N ARG A 111 17.54 16.72 11.25
CA ARG A 111 18.03 17.83 12.09
C ARG A 111 16.86 18.60 12.67
N ASN A 112 17.10 19.26 13.81
CA ASN A 112 16.10 20.15 14.42
C ASN A 112 15.89 21.37 13.53
N GLY A 113 14.64 21.83 13.40
CA GLY A 113 14.34 22.94 12.52
C GLY A 113 12.91 23.41 12.58
N VAL A 114 12.58 24.33 11.68
CA VAL A 114 11.22 24.85 11.46
C VAL A 114 10.84 24.60 10.02
N VAL A 115 9.62 24.13 9.79
CA VAL A 115 9.11 23.90 8.44
C VAL A 115 8.86 25.24 7.75
N ASP A 116 9.59 25.53 6.67
CA ASP A 116 9.48 26.80 5.93
C ASP A 116 8.42 26.71 4.82
N LYS A 117 8.44 25.61 4.05
CA LYS A 117 7.52 25.41 2.94
C LYS A 117 7.17 23.94 2.77
N ILE A 118 5.90 23.69 2.47
CA ILE A 118 5.38 22.36 2.13
C ILE A 118 4.79 22.42 0.74
N ASP A 119 5.13 21.44 -0.07
CA ASP A 119 4.58 21.17 -1.39
C ASP A 119 4.06 19.72 -1.41
N GLY A 120 3.17 19.39 -2.36
CA GLY A 120 2.67 18.03 -2.54
C GLY A 120 3.76 17.01 -2.86
N LYS A 121 4.93 17.47 -3.35
CA LYS A 121 6.10 16.68 -3.73
C LYS A 121 7.29 16.80 -2.77
N ARG A 122 7.37 17.81 -1.90
CA ARG A 122 8.54 18.05 -1.06
C ARG A 122 8.25 18.86 0.19
N ILE A 123 9.10 18.70 1.20
CA ILE A 123 9.07 19.45 2.46
C ILE A 123 10.42 20.14 2.63
N VAL A 124 10.39 21.44 2.92
CA VAL A 124 11.58 22.27 3.12
C VAL A 124 11.65 22.68 4.59
N VAL A 125 12.74 22.28 5.24
CA VAL A 125 12.98 22.55 6.67
C VAL A 125 14.16 23.48 6.82
N LYS A 126 13.96 24.59 7.52
CA LYS A 126 15.03 25.49 7.96
C LYS A 126 15.61 24.97 9.28
N VAL A 127 16.89 24.64 9.28
CA VAL A 127 17.58 24.04 10.44
C VAL A 127 17.95 25.12 11.45
N THR A 128 17.71 24.87 12.74
CA THR A 128 18.00 25.83 13.83
C THR A 128 19.40 25.68 14.41
N ASP A 129 19.94 24.47 14.41
CA ASP A 129 21.15 24.12 15.20
C ASP A 129 22.48 24.47 14.51
N VAL A 130 22.45 24.88 13.24
CA VAL A 130 23.66 25.12 12.45
C VAL A 130 24.14 26.56 12.66
N THR A 131 25.09 26.72 13.59
CA THR A 131 25.87 27.94 13.79
C THR A 131 27.04 28.06 12.78
N ASP A 132 27.47 26.94 12.20
CA ASP A 132 28.54 26.92 11.18
C ASP A 132 28.03 27.50 9.86
N LEU A 133 28.74 28.53 9.37
CA LEU A 133 28.43 29.24 8.13
C LEU A 133 28.84 28.45 6.89
N SER A 134 29.62 27.37 7.01
CA SER A 134 30.02 26.53 5.89
C SER A 134 28.97 25.48 5.48
N GLN A 135 28.06 25.11 6.38
CA GLN A 135 27.05 24.06 6.14
C GLN A 135 25.70 24.63 5.72
N SER A 136 24.98 23.91 4.85
CA SER A 136 23.64 24.31 4.42
C SER A 136 22.67 24.26 5.61
N ALA A 137 21.95 25.36 5.81
CA ALA A 137 20.93 25.50 6.85
C ALA A 137 19.52 25.09 6.39
N VAL A 138 19.40 24.45 5.22
CA VAL A 138 18.12 23.92 4.72
C VAL A 138 18.25 22.44 4.40
N ASP A 139 17.26 21.68 4.84
CA ASP A 139 17.05 20.31 4.38
C ASP A 139 15.82 20.25 3.46
N ILE A 140 15.98 19.63 2.29
CA ILE A 140 14.90 19.38 1.34
C ILE A 140 14.59 17.89 1.35
N TYR A 141 13.34 17.54 1.63
CA TYR A 141 12.84 16.16 1.65
C TYR A 141 11.88 15.96 0.49
N ASN A 142 12.23 15.12 -0.47
CA ASN A 142 11.35 14.78 -1.60
C ASN A 142 10.44 13.60 -1.23
N LEU A 143 9.16 13.71 -1.57
CA LEU A 143 8.12 12.72 -1.29
C LEU A 143 7.87 11.84 -2.51
N SER A 144 7.74 10.54 -2.29
CA SER A 144 7.31 9.59 -3.32
C SER A 144 5.79 9.67 -3.52
N LYS A 145 5.35 9.95 -4.75
CA LYS A 145 3.92 10.10 -5.10
C LYS A 145 3.50 9.04 -6.11
N PHE A 146 2.46 8.28 -5.76
CA PHE A 146 1.79 7.29 -6.63
C PHE A 146 2.76 6.37 -7.39
N GLN A 147 3.76 5.84 -6.69
CA GLN A 147 4.72 4.89 -7.27
C GLN A 147 4.21 3.45 -7.12
N ARG A 148 4.53 2.61 -8.11
CA ARG A 148 4.24 1.18 -8.10
C ARG A 148 5.15 0.46 -7.09
N SER A 149 4.58 -0.43 -6.28
CA SER A 149 5.32 -1.40 -5.49
C SER A 149 5.54 -2.71 -6.24
N ASN A 150 6.42 -3.59 -5.72
CA ASN A 150 6.67 -4.91 -6.31
C ASN A 150 5.40 -5.79 -6.38
N GLN A 151 4.46 -5.62 -5.45
CA GLN A 151 3.18 -6.34 -5.41
C GLN A 151 2.05 -5.57 -6.12
N ASN A 152 2.39 -4.60 -6.98
CA ASN A 152 1.44 -3.76 -7.71
C ASN A 152 0.54 -2.90 -6.81
N THR A 153 0.93 -2.65 -5.55
CA THR A 153 0.23 -1.71 -4.66
C THR A 153 0.77 -0.29 -4.87
N CYS A 154 0.08 0.70 -4.30
CA CYS A 154 0.45 2.12 -4.41
C CYS A 154 1.31 2.58 -3.22
N ILE A 155 2.50 3.12 -3.53
CA ILE A 155 3.36 3.86 -2.59
C ILE A 155 3.07 5.35 -2.77
N ASN A 156 2.52 5.97 -1.73
CA ASN A 156 2.22 7.39 -1.73
C ASN A 156 2.50 7.99 -0.35
N GLN A 157 3.37 9.00 -0.33
CA GLN A 157 3.70 9.74 0.88
C GLN A 157 2.88 11.03 0.96
N LYS A 158 2.48 11.39 2.19
CA LYS A 158 1.69 12.58 2.50
C LYS A 158 2.38 13.37 3.62
N PRO A 159 2.55 14.70 3.47
CA PRO A 159 3.11 15.52 4.53
C PRO A 159 2.20 15.49 5.77
N LEU A 160 2.80 15.36 6.94
CA LEU A 160 2.11 15.35 8.24
C LEU A 160 2.15 16.75 8.90
N VAL A 161 3.31 17.41 8.80
CA VAL A 161 3.58 18.72 9.39
C VAL A 161 2.86 19.85 8.66
N LYS A 162 2.73 21.01 9.32
CA LYS A 162 2.24 22.28 8.78
C LYS A 162 3.39 23.28 8.67
N VAL A 163 3.18 24.32 7.85
CA VAL A 163 4.17 25.40 7.71
C VAL A 163 4.27 26.16 9.02
N GLY A 164 5.49 26.31 9.54
CA GLY A 164 5.78 26.97 10.82
C GLY A 164 5.94 26.02 12.00
N ASP A 165 5.69 24.71 11.84
CA ASP A 165 5.88 23.74 12.92
C ASP A 165 7.36 23.58 13.26
N GLN A 166 7.64 23.43 14.56
CA GLN A 166 8.98 23.12 15.07
C GLN A 166 9.17 21.61 15.10
N ILE A 167 10.23 21.12 14.47
CA ILE A 167 10.54 19.70 14.37
C ILE A 167 11.85 19.39 15.09
N LYS A 168 11.88 18.23 15.74
CA LYS A 168 13.09 17.65 16.33
C LYS A 168 13.66 16.57 15.42
N LYS A 169 14.95 16.32 15.59
CA LYS A 169 15.64 15.19 14.97
C LYS A 169 14.97 13.89 15.41
N GLY A 170 14.55 13.09 14.43
CA GLY A 170 13.81 11.84 14.66
C GLY A 170 12.30 11.96 14.51
N ASP A 171 11.75 13.17 14.39
CA ASP A 171 10.31 13.34 14.18
C ASP A 171 9.90 12.91 12.76
N ILE A 172 8.75 12.25 12.64
CA ILE A 172 8.16 11.86 11.36
C ILE A 172 7.47 13.08 10.74
N ILE A 173 7.93 13.51 9.56
CA ILE A 173 7.41 14.70 8.86
C ILE A 173 6.46 14.36 7.72
N ALA A 174 6.50 13.12 7.21
CA ALA A 174 5.56 12.63 6.22
C ALA A 174 5.23 11.15 6.45
N ASP A 175 3.93 10.85 6.41
CA ASP A 175 3.40 9.49 6.41
C ASP A 175 3.64 8.84 5.04
N GLY A 176 3.89 7.54 5.03
CA GLY A 176 3.92 6.71 3.82
C GLY A 176 2.68 5.81 3.65
N PRO A 177 2.73 4.83 2.72
CA PRO A 177 1.65 3.85 2.58
C PRO A 177 1.42 3.08 3.88
N ALA A 178 0.14 2.87 4.24
CA ALA A 178 -0.27 2.16 5.45
C ALA A 178 0.34 2.72 6.74
N THR A 179 0.51 4.05 6.82
CA THR A 179 0.87 4.76 8.06
C THR A 179 -0.07 5.94 8.28
N LYS A 180 -0.25 6.32 9.55
CA LYS A 180 -1.10 7.44 9.94
C LYS A 180 -0.53 8.09 11.20
N LEU A 181 -0.24 9.39 11.14
CA LEU A 181 0.34 10.17 12.25
C LEU A 181 1.65 9.55 12.79
N GLY A 182 2.45 8.94 11.92
CA GLY A 182 3.69 8.26 12.31
C GLY A 182 3.51 6.87 12.93
N GLU A 183 2.28 6.31 12.95
CA GLU A 183 2.03 4.93 13.39
C GLU A 183 1.72 4.02 12.21
N LEU A 184 2.03 2.73 12.35
CA LEU A 184 1.65 1.71 11.39
C LEU A 184 0.12 1.51 11.37
N ALA A 185 -0.47 1.67 10.18
CA ALA A 185 -1.90 1.65 9.93
C ALA A 185 -2.24 0.72 8.74
N LEU A 186 -2.17 -0.59 8.97
CA LEU A 186 -2.38 -1.63 7.94
C LEU A 186 -3.84 -1.84 7.52
N GLY A 187 -4.79 -1.37 8.31
CA GLY A 187 -6.21 -1.69 8.20
C GLY A 187 -7.11 -0.56 8.68
N LYS A 188 -8.31 -0.93 9.13
CA LYS A 188 -9.38 -0.03 9.57
C LYS A 188 -10.05 -0.56 10.83
N ASN A 189 -10.36 0.34 11.74
CA ASN A 189 -11.25 0.06 12.87
C ASN A 189 -12.69 0.01 12.36
N VAL A 190 -13.40 -1.09 12.62
CA VAL A 190 -14.79 -1.28 12.16
C VAL A 190 -15.67 -1.81 13.28
N THR A 191 -16.94 -1.41 13.25
CA THR A 191 -17.94 -1.88 14.22
C THR A 191 -18.35 -3.30 13.88
N VAL A 192 -18.13 -4.23 14.79
CA VAL A 192 -18.40 -5.65 14.60
C VAL A 192 -19.45 -6.15 15.59
N ALA A 193 -20.27 -7.10 15.15
CA ALA A 193 -21.16 -7.88 16.02
C ALA A 193 -20.88 -9.38 15.87
N PHE A 194 -20.78 -10.10 16.98
CA PHE A 194 -20.60 -11.55 17.01
C PHE A 194 -21.94 -12.26 17.13
N MET A 195 -22.61 -12.51 16.00
CA MET A 195 -23.87 -13.24 15.95
C MET A 195 -24.04 -13.98 14.61
N PRO A 196 -24.76 -15.10 14.56
CA PRO A 196 -25.13 -15.71 13.29
C PRO A 196 -26.11 -14.81 12.52
N TRP A 197 -25.96 -14.71 11.21
CA TRP A 197 -26.85 -13.93 10.35
C TRP A 197 -27.24 -14.69 9.09
N GLN A 198 -28.43 -15.32 9.10
CA GLN A 198 -29.06 -16.01 7.95
C GLN A 198 -28.14 -16.98 7.18
N GLY A 199 -27.09 -17.51 7.82
CA GLY A 199 -26.07 -18.35 7.17
C GLY A 199 -25.07 -17.59 6.28
N TYR A 200 -25.17 -16.27 6.15
CA TYR A 200 -24.20 -15.49 5.36
C TYR A 200 -22.82 -15.43 6.00
N ASN A 201 -22.72 -15.58 7.31
CA ASN A 201 -21.45 -15.74 8.02
C ASN A 201 -21.15 -17.20 8.39
N PHE A 202 -21.62 -18.15 7.57
CA PHE A 202 -21.31 -19.56 7.78
C PHE A 202 -19.80 -19.85 7.63
N GLU A 203 -19.29 -20.77 8.46
CA GLU A 203 -17.87 -21.02 8.67
C GLU A 203 -17.10 -19.72 8.98
N ASP A 204 -16.25 -19.30 8.02
CA ASP A 204 -15.38 -18.13 8.09
C ASP A 204 -15.86 -17.02 7.16
N SER A 205 -17.09 -17.09 6.70
CA SER A 205 -17.66 -16.05 5.85
C SER A 205 -17.90 -14.77 6.65
N ILE A 206 -17.66 -13.62 6.02
CA ILE A 206 -17.83 -12.31 6.62
C ILE A 206 -18.97 -11.59 5.90
N LEU A 207 -19.94 -11.13 6.67
CA LEU A 207 -21.00 -10.24 6.20
C LEU A 207 -20.56 -8.79 6.37
N ILE A 208 -20.78 -7.96 5.35
CA ILE A 208 -20.33 -6.56 5.36
C ILE A 208 -21.47 -5.63 4.99
N SER A 209 -21.53 -4.48 5.64
CA SER A 209 -22.45 -3.40 5.30
C SER A 209 -22.06 -2.70 3.99
N GLU A 210 -23.05 -2.34 3.19
CA GLU A 210 -22.90 -1.49 2.01
C GLU A 210 -22.22 -0.15 2.33
N ARG A 211 -22.39 0.36 3.56
CA ARG A 211 -21.70 1.56 4.04
C ARG A 211 -20.18 1.46 3.87
N CYS A 212 -19.59 0.31 4.20
CA CYS A 212 -18.14 0.11 4.10
C CYS A 212 -17.62 0.25 2.66
N VAL A 213 -18.45 -0.10 1.68
CA VAL A 213 -18.13 0.00 0.26
C VAL A 213 -18.35 1.43 -0.24
N THR A 214 -19.46 2.04 0.17
CA THR A 214 -19.84 3.41 -0.22
C THR A 214 -18.85 4.46 0.31
N ASP A 215 -18.41 4.31 1.57
CA ASP A 215 -17.45 5.23 2.22
C ASP A 215 -15.99 5.01 1.78
N ASP A 216 -15.75 4.03 0.87
CA ASP A 216 -14.43 3.58 0.42
C ASP A 216 -13.52 3.15 1.60
N VAL A 217 -14.07 2.44 2.60
CA VAL A 217 -13.35 2.06 3.83
C VAL A 217 -12.17 1.13 3.53
N PHE A 218 -12.43 0.07 2.76
CA PHE A 218 -11.45 -0.95 2.38
C PHE A 218 -10.99 -0.85 0.92
N THR A 219 -11.11 0.33 0.32
CA THR A 219 -10.69 0.53 -1.08
C THR A 219 -9.17 0.69 -1.15
N SER A 220 -8.53 -0.08 -2.03
CA SER A 220 -7.09 -0.04 -2.30
C SER A 220 -6.81 0.51 -3.70
N VAL A 221 -5.63 1.08 -3.89
CA VAL A 221 -5.13 1.51 -5.21
C VAL A 221 -4.02 0.58 -5.64
N HIS A 222 -4.19 -0.02 -6.81
CA HIS A 222 -3.20 -0.87 -7.44
C HIS A 222 -2.64 -0.16 -8.67
N ILE A 223 -1.34 -0.30 -8.90
CA ILE A 223 -0.66 0.25 -10.07
C ILE A 223 -0.08 -0.92 -10.83
N GLU A 224 -0.67 -1.20 -11.98
CA GLU A 224 -0.28 -2.28 -12.87
C GLU A 224 0.60 -1.71 -13.99
N GLU A 225 1.70 -2.40 -14.27
CA GLU A 225 2.60 -2.06 -15.37
C GLU A 225 2.33 -2.99 -16.54
N TYR A 226 2.00 -2.41 -17.69
CA TYR A 226 1.84 -3.10 -18.94
C TYR A 226 2.94 -2.68 -19.90
N GLU A 227 3.65 -3.64 -20.49
CA GLU A 227 4.75 -3.36 -21.41
C GLU A 227 4.48 -3.91 -22.81
N SER A 228 4.86 -3.13 -23.82
CA SER A 228 4.89 -3.52 -25.22
C SER A 228 6.28 -3.28 -25.78
N MET A 229 6.84 -4.30 -26.43
CA MET A 229 8.16 -4.24 -27.07
C MET A 229 7.99 -4.32 -28.58
N ALA A 230 8.60 -3.38 -29.29
CA ALA A 230 8.75 -3.40 -30.74
C ALA A 230 10.11 -4.01 -31.10
N ARG A 231 10.07 -5.12 -31.84
CA ARG A 231 11.25 -5.92 -32.18
C ARG A 231 11.56 -5.82 -33.67
N ASP A 232 12.84 -5.90 -33.99
CA ASP A 232 13.28 -6.15 -35.35
C ASP A 232 13.19 -7.65 -35.66
N THR A 233 12.32 -8.02 -36.59
CA THR A 233 12.10 -9.40 -36.99
C THR A 233 12.72 -9.66 -38.37
N LYS A 234 12.91 -10.94 -38.72
CA LYS A 234 13.45 -11.30 -40.04
C LYS A 234 12.58 -10.83 -41.21
N LEU A 235 11.28 -10.62 -40.99
CA LEU A 235 10.33 -10.16 -42.00
C LEU A 235 10.27 -8.63 -42.10
N GLY A 236 10.83 -7.93 -41.11
CA GLY A 236 10.80 -6.48 -40.99
C GLY A 236 10.68 -6.03 -39.54
N ALA A 237 10.85 -4.73 -39.33
CA ALA A 237 10.66 -4.08 -38.05
C ALA A 237 9.17 -4.11 -37.63
N GLU A 238 8.91 -4.46 -36.37
CA GLU A 238 7.61 -4.14 -35.76
C GLU A 238 7.53 -2.64 -35.48
N GLU A 239 6.38 -2.05 -35.78
CA GLU A 239 6.16 -0.61 -35.62
C GLU A 239 5.07 -0.34 -34.59
N ILE A 240 5.27 0.73 -33.81
CA ILE A 240 4.25 1.27 -32.91
C ILE A 240 3.57 2.40 -33.68
N THR A 241 2.29 2.21 -33.99
CA THR A 241 1.53 3.14 -34.84
C THR A 241 0.05 3.10 -34.47
N ARG A 242 -0.64 4.20 -34.75
CA ARG A 242 -2.10 4.30 -34.66
C ARG A 242 -2.81 3.60 -35.82
N ASP A 243 -2.14 3.38 -36.95
CA ASP A 243 -2.71 2.73 -38.13
C ASP A 243 -2.75 1.20 -37.98
N ILE A 244 -3.81 0.71 -37.33
CA ILE A 244 -3.99 -0.70 -37.01
C ILE A 244 -5.07 -1.30 -37.94
N PRO A 245 -4.79 -2.41 -38.64
CA PRO A 245 -5.75 -3.01 -39.57
C PRO A 245 -6.99 -3.54 -38.83
N ASN A 246 -8.17 -3.35 -39.43
CA ASN A 246 -9.46 -3.89 -38.96
C ASN A 246 -9.92 -3.39 -37.57
N VAL A 247 -9.44 -2.24 -37.12
CA VAL A 247 -9.86 -1.61 -35.86
C VAL A 247 -10.75 -0.40 -36.13
N SER A 248 -11.82 -0.25 -35.35
CA SER A 248 -12.73 0.90 -35.46
C SER A 248 -12.10 2.19 -34.93
N GLU A 249 -12.48 3.35 -35.47
CA GLU A 249 -12.00 4.65 -34.99
C GLU A 249 -12.34 4.90 -33.51
N GLU A 250 -13.46 4.36 -33.02
CA GLU A 250 -13.86 4.49 -31.61
C GLU A 250 -12.84 3.82 -30.67
N SER A 251 -12.29 2.67 -31.07
CA SER A 251 -11.25 1.98 -30.30
C SER A 251 -9.90 2.72 -30.31
N LEU A 252 -9.68 3.58 -31.32
CA LEU A 252 -8.46 4.39 -31.47
C LEU A 252 -8.56 5.75 -30.78
N ARG A 253 -9.72 6.11 -30.20
CA ARG A 253 -9.96 7.44 -29.61
C ARG A 253 -8.99 7.80 -28.48
N ASN A 254 -8.53 6.79 -27.75
CA ASN A 254 -7.66 6.95 -26.58
C ASN A 254 -6.16 7.01 -26.96
N LEU A 255 -5.82 6.73 -28.23
CA LEU A 255 -4.46 6.71 -28.74
C LEU A 255 -4.08 8.06 -29.35
N ASP A 256 -2.84 8.45 -29.13
CA ASP A 256 -2.21 9.58 -29.81
C ASP A 256 -1.79 9.23 -31.26
N GLU A 257 -1.24 10.20 -31.97
CA GLU A 257 -0.78 10.04 -33.36
C GLU A 257 0.33 8.99 -33.50
N SER A 258 1.12 8.76 -32.45
CA SER A 258 2.15 7.71 -32.40
C SER A 258 1.57 6.32 -32.05
N GLY A 259 0.28 6.21 -31.72
CA GLY A 259 -0.35 4.95 -31.34
C GLY A 259 -0.19 4.60 -29.86
N ILE A 260 0.06 5.57 -28.97
CA ILE A 260 0.23 5.37 -27.53
C ILE A 260 -0.92 6.04 -26.77
N VAL A 261 -1.41 5.40 -25.71
CA VAL A 261 -2.51 5.94 -24.92
C VAL A 261 -2.16 7.26 -24.20
N TYR A 262 -3.12 8.18 -24.11
CA TYR A 262 -2.96 9.42 -23.36
C TYR A 262 -2.90 9.18 -21.84
N VAL A 263 -2.03 9.95 -21.17
CA VAL A 263 -2.02 10.01 -19.70
C VAL A 263 -3.30 10.68 -19.21
N GLY A 264 -3.98 10.06 -18.25
CA GLY A 264 -5.29 10.47 -17.75
C GLY A 264 -6.48 9.82 -18.44
N ALA A 265 -6.26 9.00 -19.49
CA ALA A 265 -7.35 8.28 -20.14
C ALA A 265 -7.92 7.19 -19.23
N GLU A 266 -9.26 7.12 -19.16
CA GLU A 266 -9.97 6.01 -18.53
C GLU A 266 -10.06 4.85 -19.54
N VAL A 267 -9.46 3.71 -19.18
CA VAL A 267 -9.35 2.54 -20.05
C VAL A 267 -10.20 1.39 -19.51
N LYS A 268 -10.90 0.73 -20.43
CA LYS A 268 -11.74 -0.44 -20.19
C LYS A 268 -11.06 -1.70 -20.71
N PRO A 269 -11.51 -2.89 -20.26
CA PRO A 269 -11.08 -4.15 -20.85
C PRO A 269 -11.13 -4.14 -22.38
N ALA A 270 -10.09 -4.66 -23.02
CA ALA A 270 -9.89 -4.69 -24.46
C ALA A 270 -9.58 -3.35 -25.16
N ASP A 271 -9.57 -2.21 -24.45
CA ASP A 271 -9.04 -0.96 -25.00
C ASP A 271 -7.55 -1.12 -25.33
N ILE A 272 -7.13 -0.50 -26.43
CA ILE A 272 -5.74 -0.54 -26.90
C ILE A 272 -4.94 0.48 -26.08
N LEU A 273 -3.87 0.01 -25.43
CA LEU A 273 -2.93 0.86 -24.69
C LEU A 273 -1.77 1.31 -25.59
N VAL A 274 -1.29 0.39 -26.43
CA VAL A 274 -0.20 0.65 -27.38
C VAL A 274 -0.52 -0.09 -28.68
N GLY A 275 -0.74 0.66 -29.75
CA GLY A 275 -0.91 0.16 -31.11
C GLY A 275 0.39 -0.43 -31.62
N LYS A 276 0.39 -1.70 -32.01
CA LYS A 276 1.57 -2.38 -32.54
C LYS A 276 1.19 -3.23 -33.74
N VAL A 277 1.98 -3.11 -34.80
CA VAL A 277 1.82 -3.88 -36.03
C VAL A 277 3.05 -4.72 -36.29
N THR A 278 2.84 -6.00 -36.62
CA THR A 278 3.92 -6.92 -36.98
C THR A 278 3.80 -7.27 -38.47
N PRO A 279 4.89 -7.15 -39.26
CA PRO A 279 4.88 -7.59 -40.65
C PRO A 279 4.60 -9.09 -40.76
N LYS A 280 3.70 -9.46 -41.66
CA LYS A 280 3.26 -10.83 -41.89
C LYS A 280 3.69 -11.25 -43.30
N SER A 281 4.21 -12.47 -43.43
CA SER A 281 4.42 -13.08 -44.74
C SER A 281 3.08 -13.31 -45.46
N GLU A 282 3.04 -13.14 -46.78
CA GLU A 282 1.87 -13.50 -47.59
C GLU A 282 1.52 -14.99 -47.41
N THR A 283 0.41 -15.26 -46.71
CA THR A 283 -0.15 -16.61 -46.61
C THR A 283 -1.08 -16.85 -47.80
N SER A 284 -0.99 -18.02 -48.44
CA SER A 284 -1.94 -18.40 -49.49
C SER A 284 -3.35 -18.47 -48.89
N SER A 285 -4.20 -17.51 -49.23
CA SER A 285 -5.60 -17.49 -48.81
C SER A 285 -6.40 -18.60 -49.50
N SER A 286 -7.43 -19.09 -48.82
CA SER A 286 -8.35 -20.09 -49.39
C SER A 286 -9.12 -19.49 -50.57
N PRO A 287 -9.64 -20.31 -51.50
CA PRO A 287 -10.47 -19.83 -52.60
C PRO A 287 -11.66 -18.97 -52.12
N GLU A 288 -12.25 -19.31 -50.98
CA GLU A 288 -13.36 -18.58 -50.36
C GLU A 288 -12.92 -17.19 -49.87
N GLU A 289 -11.78 -17.09 -49.18
CA GLU A 289 -11.22 -15.81 -48.75
C GLU A 289 -10.81 -14.94 -49.94
N LYS A 290 -10.25 -15.55 -50.99
CA LYS A 290 -9.91 -14.84 -52.24
C LYS A 290 -11.16 -14.29 -52.91
N LEU A 291 -12.24 -15.07 -52.95
CA LEU A 291 -13.51 -14.63 -53.50
C LEU A 291 -14.09 -13.47 -52.67
N LEU A 292 -14.11 -13.59 -51.34
CA LEU A 292 -14.58 -12.53 -50.45
C LEU A 292 -13.80 -11.23 -50.64
N ARG A 293 -12.46 -11.28 -50.68
CA ARG A 293 -11.63 -10.11 -50.96
C ARG A 293 -11.91 -9.50 -52.33
N SER A 294 -12.16 -10.34 -53.34
CA SER A 294 -12.50 -9.88 -54.69
C SER A 294 -13.88 -9.21 -54.75
N ILE A 295 -14.85 -9.68 -53.95
CA ILE A 295 -16.21 -9.10 -53.86
C ILE A 295 -16.18 -7.77 -53.12
N PHE A 296 -15.52 -7.70 -51.96
CA PHE A 296 -15.48 -6.51 -51.11
C PHE A 296 -14.39 -5.51 -51.50
N GLY A 297 -13.48 -5.88 -52.40
CA GLY A 297 -12.37 -5.03 -52.82
C GLY A 297 -11.32 -4.81 -51.71
N GLU A 298 -11.34 -5.62 -50.64
CA GLU A 298 -10.39 -5.53 -49.54
C GLU A 298 -9.01 -6.00 -49.99
N LYS A 299 -8.02 -5.11 -49.88
CA LYS A 299 -6.62 -5.46 -50.14
C LYS A 299 -6.09 -6.40 -49.06
N ALA A 300 -5.17 -7.27 -49.43
CA ALA A 300 -4.39 -8.02 -48.45
C ALA A 300 -3.60 -7.02 -47.60
N THR A 301 -3.80 -7.03 -46.28
CA THR A 301 -2.96 -6.30 -45.35
C THR A 301 -1.72 -7.13 -45.05
N ASP A 302 -0.54 -6.57 -45.34
CA ASP A 302 0.76 -7.22 -45.10
C ASP A 302 1.18 -7.18 -43.62
N VAL A 303 0.34 -6.60 -42.76
CA VAL A 303 0.59 -6.43 -41.33
C VAL A 303 -0.49 -7.10 -40.49
N ARG A 304 -0.10 -7.54 -39.30
CA ARG A 304 -0.98 -8.12 -38.28
C ARG A 304 -1.04 -7.21 -37.05
N ASP A 305 -2.23 -7.05 -36.47
CA ASP A 305 -2.41 -6.45 -35.14
C ASP A 305 -1.74 -7.31 -34.06
N SER A 306 -0.73 -6.74 -33.41
CA SER A 306 -0.03 -7.28 -32.24
C SER A 306 -0.03 -6.29 -31.07
N SER A 307 -1.03 -5.39 -31.06
CA SER A 307 -1.19 -4.31 -30.10
C SER A 307 -1.38 -4.81 -28.67
N LEU A 308 -0.90 -4.00 -27.72
CA LEU A 308 -1.12 -4.22 -26.30
C LEU A 308 -2.52 -3.73 -25.92
N LYS A 309 -3.36 -4.65 -25.43
CA LYS A 309 -4.72 -4.38 -24.96
C LYS A 309 -4.80 -4.56 -23.45
N LEU A 310 -5.67 -3.79 -22.80
CA LEU A 310 -5.92 -3.96 -21.37
C LEU A 310 -6.56 -5.34 -21.11
N PRO A 311 -6.05 -6.15 -20.17
CA PRO A 311 -6.62 -7.46 -19.86
C PRO A 311 -8.08 -7.38 -19.42
N SER A 312 -8.78 -8.50 -19.60
CA SER A 312 -10.16 -8.63 -19.13
C SER A 312 -10.24 -8.52 -17.60
N GLY A 313 -11.17 -7.69 -17.10
CA GLY A 313 -11.48 -7.54 -15.67
C GLY A 313 -10.89 -6.30 -15.00
N SER A 314 -9.84 -5.70 -15.54
CA SER A 314 -9.27 -4.47 -15.00
C SER A 314 -9.89 -3.24 -15.69
N THR A 315 -10.33 -2.27 -14.89
CA THR A 315 -10.68 -0.91 -15.35
C THR A 315 -9.81 0.06 -14.59
N GLY A 316 -9.31 1.10 -15.25
CA GLY A 316 -8.38 2.00 -14.57
C GLY A 316 -8.08 3.25 -15.36
N VAL A 317 -7.26 4.09 -14.75
CA VAL A 317 -6.79 5.35 -15.33
C VAL A 317 -5.32 5.22 -15.64
N VAL A 318 -4.91 5.59 -16.85
CA VAL A 318 -3.49 5.66 -17.21
C VAL A 318 -2.84 6.79 -16.42
N ILE A 319 -1.88 6.49 -15.56
CA ILE A 319 -1.20 7.49 -14.71
C ILE A 319 0.10 7.99 -15.30
N ASP A 320 0.83 7.11 -15.99
CA ASP A 320 2.17 7.40 -16.50
C ASP A 320 2.44 6.50 -17.72
N VAL A 321 3.21 7.03 -18.67
CA VAL A 321 3.64 6.31 -19.86
C VAL A 321 5.11 6.62 -20.09
N ARG A 322 5.93 5.58 -20.17
CA ARG A 322 7.36 5.69 -20.42
C ARG A 322 7.72 5.03 -21.72
N VAL A 323 8.50 5.74 -22.53
CA VAL A 323 8.97 5.23 -23.83
C VAL A 323 10.48 5.18 -23.79
N PHE A 324 11.03 3.98 -23.93
CA PHE A 324 12.46 3.72 -23.97
C PHE A 324 12.85 3.47 -25.42
N ASN A 325 13.82 4.23 -25.90
CA ASN A 325 14.33 4.15 -27.28
C ASN A 325 15.77 3.68 -27.27
N ARG A 326 16.09 2.75 -28.17
CA ARG A 326 17.46 2.31 -28.37
C ARG A 326 18.32 3.44 -28.97
N HIS A 327 19.58 3.51 -28.57
CA HIS A 327 20.57 4.39 -29.18
C HIS A 327 20.63 4.25 -30.71
N GLY A 328 20.56 5.38 -31.42
CA GLY A 328 20.71 5.45 -32.87
C GLY A 328 19.43 5.31 -33.68
N ILE A 329 18.28 5.08 -33.04
CA ILE A 329 16.97 5.08 -33.70
C ILE A 329 16.36 6.49 -33.60
N GLU A 330 15.69 6.94 -34.67
CA GLU A 330 14.95 8.21 -34.65
C GLU A 330 13.81 8.15 -33.63
N LYS A 331 13.69 9.21 -32.83
CA LYS A 331 12.69 9.31 -31.77
C LYS A 331 11.37 9.80 -32.35
N ASP A 332 10.27 9.18 -31.94
CA ASP A 332 8.93 9.63 -32.33
C ASP A 332 8.61 10.98 -31.70
N GLU A 333 7.61 11.68 -32.26
CA GLU A 333 7.10 12.93 -31.70
C GLU A 333 6.70 12.79 -30.23
N ARG A 334 6.06 11.67 -29.87
CA ARG A 334 5.69 11.36 -28.49
C ARG A 334 6.89 11.20 -27.56
N SER A 335 7.96 10.54 -28.01
CA SER A 335 9.18 10.39 -27.22
C SER A 335 9.86 11.73 -26.99
N ILE A 336 9.93 12.58 -28.03
CA ILE A 336 10.50 13.93 -27.92
C ILE A 336 9.66 14.79 -26.96
N ALA A 337 8.33 14.67 -26.99
CA ALA A 337 7.44 15.37 -26.07
C ALA A 337 7.66 14.94 -24.61
N ILE A 338 7.79 13.63 -24.35
CA ILE A 338 8.07 13.09 -23.01
C ILE A 338 9.43 13.58 -22.51
N GLU A 339 10.49 13.48 -23.31
CA GLU A 339 11.82 13.96 -22.93
C GLU A 339 11.84 15.46 -22.60
N ARG A 340 11.14 16.27 -23.40
CA ARG A 340 11.00 17.70 -23.11
C ARG A 340 10.27 17.97 -21.80
N ALA A 341 9.18 17.24 -21.54
CA ALA A 341 8.44 17.35 -20.28
C ALA A 341 9.28 16.93 -19.07
N GLU A 342 10.07 15.86 -19.18
CA GLU A 342 10.99 15.43 -18.13
C GLU A 342 12.09 16.47 -17.85
N ILE A 343 12.67 17.05 -18.92
CA ILE A 343 13.67 18.13 -18.80
C ILE A 343 13.04 19.37 -18.14
N GLU A 344 11.80 19.71 -18.48
CA GLU A 344 11.07 20.82 -17.88
C GLU A 344 10.86 20.62 -16.37
N VAL A 345 10.44 19.42 -15.95
CA VAL A 345 10.31 19.07 -14.53
C VAL A 345 11.64 19.21 -13.79
N VAL A 346 12.72 18.69 -14.38
CA VAL A 346 14.07 18.80 -13.79
C VAL A 346 14.53 20.26 -13.74
N GLN A 347 14.13 21.10 -14.70
CA GLN A 347 14.42 22.53 -14.72
C GLN A 347 13.63 23.29 -13.65
N GLU A 348 12.36 22.97 -13.43
CA GLU A 348 11.56 23.51 -12.32
C GLU A 348 12.16 23.15 -10.97
N ASP A 349 12.58 21.89 -10.78
CA ASP A 349 13.25 21.44 -9.56
C ASP A 349 14.52 22.24 -9.28
N LYS A 350 15.36 22.43 -10.30
CA LYS A 350 16.55 23.28 -10.23
C LYS A 350 16.21 24.71 -9.82
N LYS A 351 15.25 25.35 -10.48
CA LYS A 351 14.85 26.73 -10.18
C LYS A 351 14.42 26.87 -8.72
N VAL A 352 13.66 25.92 -8.21
CA VAL A 352 13.19 25.97 -6.82
C VAL A 352 14.33 25.70 -5.83
N GLU A 353 15.24 24.76 -6.11
CA GLU A 353 16.45 24.58 -5.30
C GLU A 353 17.29 25.88 -5.25
N GLU A 354 17.49 26.54 -6.39
CA GLU A 354 18.20 27.82 -6.47
C GLU A 354 17.46 28.93 -5.71
N GLU A 355 16.13 29.03 -5.81
CA GLU A 355 15.34 30.01 -5.04
C GLU A 355 15.45 29.79 -3.53
N ILE A 356 15.37 28.54 -3.08
CA ILE A 356 15.51 28.17 -1.67
C ILE A 356 16.91 28.52 -1.16
N LEU A 357 17.94 28.18 -1.92
CA LEU A 357 19.34 28.48 -1.60
C LEU A 357 19.56 30.00 -1.51
N ASN A 358 19.12 30.75 -2.53
CA ASN A 358 19.22 32.21 -2.57
C ASN A 358 18.51 32.83 -1.35
N ARG A 359 17.28 32.41 -1.07
CA ARG A 359 16.51 32.93 0.06
C ARG A 359 17.20 32.65 1.39
N ASN A 360 17.73 31.44 1.59
CA ASN A 360 18.42 31.08 2.82
C ASN A 360 19.70 31.89 3.04
N ILE A 361 20.57 31.97 2.03
CA ILE A 361 21.81 32.74 2.12
C ILE A 361 21.51 34.22 2.32
N LYS A 362 20.47 34.77 1.67
CA LYS A 362 20.02 36.15 1.92
C LYS A 362 19.64 36.35 3.39
N LEU A 363 18.86 35.45 3.98
CA LEU A 363 18.46 35.54 5.39
C LEU A 363 19.66 35.44 6.34
N ARG A 364 20.59 34.52 6.11
CA ARG A 364 21.83 34.40 6.90
C ARG A 364 22.71 35.64 6.80
N ALA A 365 22.86 36.18 5.59
CA ALA A 365 23.56 37.44 5.39
C ALA A 365 22.86 38.57 6.15
N ILE A 366 21.52 38.69 6.09
CA ILE A 366 20.79 39.71 6.86
C ILE A 366 21.03 39.53 8.37
N ASP A 367 20.96 38.30 8.89
CA ASP A 367 21.17 38.04 10.32
C ASP A 367 22.59 38.43 10.79
N LEU A 368 23.62 38.20 9.97
CA LEU A 368 25.00 38.65 10.25
C LEU A 368 25.15 40.18 10.16
N LEU A 369 24.44 40.81 9.23
CA LEU A 369 24.57 42.23 8.90
C LEU A 369 23.70 43.14 9.77
N ASN A 370 22.71 42.58 10.47
CA ASN A 370 21.81 43.32 11.34
C ASN A 370 22.60 43.99 12.50
N ASN A 371 22.37 45.28 12.74
CA ASN A 371 23.08 46.12 13.73
C ASN A 371 24.58 46.39 13.45
N GLN A 372 25.07 46.20 12.22
CA GLN A 372 26.46 46.50 11.84
C GLN A 372 26.59 47.84 11.09
N SER A 373 27.75 48.50 11.20
CA SER A 373 28.08 49.75 10.49
C SER A 373 28.86 49.50 9.19
N ILE A 374 28.47 50.19 8.11
CA ILE A 374 29.10 50.05 6.79
C ILE A 374 30.25 51.05 6.61
N ASN A 375 31.36 50.59 6.00
CA ASN A 375 32.57 51.39 5.78
C ASN A 375 32.52 52.25 4.49
N LYS A 376 31.78 51.82 3.46
CA LYS A 376 31.66 52.51 2.17
C LYS A 376 30.19 52.71 1.79
N GLN A 377 29.86 53.89 1.26
CA GLN A 377 28.53 54.19 0.74
C GLN A 377 28.18 53.22 -0.39
N TYR A 378 27.02 52.56 -0.29
CA TYR A 378 26.53 51.66 -1.32
C TYR A 378 25.05 51.94 -1.60
N LYS A 379 24.73 52.36 -2.83
CA LYS A 379 23.40 52.82 -3.27
C LYS A 379 22.79 53.87 -2.31
N THR A 380 21.68 53.55 -1.64
CA THR A 380 20.92 54.45 -0.75
C THR A 380 21.45 54.52 0.69
N LEU A 381 22.43 53.68 1.06
CA LEU A 381 22.97 53.58 2.41
C LEU A 381 24.21 54.48 2.57
N LYS A 382 24.17 55.42 3.52
CA LYS A 382 25.29 56.34 3.84
C LYS A 382 26.39 55.62 4.63
N ALA A 383 27.61 56.14 4.60
CA ALA A 383 28.68 55.64 5.47
C ALA A 383 28.26 55.81 6.95
N GLU A 384 28.61 54.83 7.80
CA GLU A 384 28.33 54.80 9.26
C GLU A 384 26.87 54.62 9.70
N THR A 385 25.90 54.42 8.81
CA THR A 385 24.52 54.07 9.23
C THR A 385 24.46 52.62 9.71
N THR A 386 23.82 52.42 10.88
CA THR A 386 23.46 51.08 11.39
C THR A 386 22.36 50.48 10.54
N LEU A 387 22.62 49.32 9.95
CA LEU A 387 21.68 48.59 9.13
C LEU A 387 20.49 48.06 9.94
N ASN A 388 19.26 48.41 9.53
CA ASN A 388 18.02 47.87 10.09
C ASN A 388 17.36 46.89 9.11
N LYS A 389 16.46 46.02 9.62
CA LYS A 389 15.73 45.01 8.81
C LYS A 389 15.05 45.58 7.54
N ASN A 390 14.55 46.82 7.60
CA ASN A 390 13.86 47.48 6.48
C ASN A 390 14.80 47.91 5.32
N ASP A 391 16.11 48.01 5.56
CA ASP A 391 17.08 48.43 4.54
C ASP A 391 17.45 47.29 3.56
N PHE A 392 17.16 46.03 3.95
CA PHE A 392 17.55 44.83 3.20
C PHE A 392 16.49 44.34 2.20
N ASP A 393 15.27 44.87 2.26
CA ASP A 393 14.18 44.44 1.37
C ASP A 393 14.46 44.78 -0.10
N ASN A 394 15.10 45.93 -0.36
CA ASN A 394 15.43 46.41 -1.71
C ASN A 394 16.79 45.95 -2.26
N LEU A 395 17.59 45.21 -1.46
CA LEU A 395 18.92 44.74 -1.86
C LEU A 395 18.88 43.31 -2.41
N THR A 396 19.56 43.09 -3.54
CA THR A 396 19.75 41.75 -4.11
C THR A 396 20.95 41.04 -3.48
N LEU A 397 21.00 39.71 -3.57
CA LEU A 397 22.08 38.90 -3.00
C LEU A 397 23.47 39.29 -3.54
N LYS A 398 23.53 39.66 -4.83
CA LYS A 398 24.75 40.19 -5.49
C LYS A 398 25.19 41.56 -4.96
N ASP A 399 24.26 42.35 -4.42
CA ASP A 399 24.57 43.63 -3.78
C ASP A 399 25.15 43.41 -2.38
N LEU A 400 24.70 42.39 -1.65
CA LEU A 400 25.19 42.05 -0.30
C LEU A 400 26.67 41.65 -0.31
N TRP A 401 27.12 40.90 -1.33
CA TRP A 401 28.53 40.53 -1.48
C TRP A 401 29.49 41.69 -1.73
N LYS A 402 28.97 42.87 -2.12
CA LYS A 402 29.79 44.06 -2.43
C LYS A 402 29.95 44.99 -1.23
N LEU A 403 29.30 44.70 -0.11
CA LEU A 403 29.38 45.49 1.12
C LEU A 403 30.68 45.16 1.86
N SER A 404 31.35 46.19 2.38
CA SER A 404 32.56 46.06 3.18
C SER A 404 32.36 46.65 4.58
N PHE A 405 32.73 45.90 5.61
CA PHE A 405 32.51 46.26 7.03
C PHE A 405 33.81 46.58 7.75
N GLN A 406 33.71 47.28 8.90
CA GLN A 406 34.86 47.65 9.74
C GLN A 406 35.49 46.45 10.46
N LYS A 407 34.70 45.45 10.86
CA LYS A 407 35.19 44.25 11.54
C LYS A 407 35.71 43.23 10.54
N GLN A 408 36.96 42.79 10.75
CA GLN A 408 37.64 41.84 9.87
C GLN A 408 37.02 40.43 9.93
N GLU A 409 36.48 40.03 11.09
CA GLU A 409 35.76 38.77 11.30
C GLU A 409 34.52 38.66 10.38
N LEU A 410 33.71 39.73 10.28
CA LEU A 410 32.52 39.74 9.43
C LEU A 410 32.83 39.61 7.95
N ASN A 411 33.91 40.26 7.49
CA ASN A 411 34.31 40.14 6.09
C ASN A 411 34.74 38.69 5.79
N SER A 412 35.42 38.03 6.74
CA SER A 412 35.78 36.61 6.59
C SER A 412 34.57 35.67 6.60
N ASP A 413 33.55 35.97 7.41
CA ASP A 413 32.33 35.18 7.49
C ASP A 413 31.41 35.37 6.27
N LEU A 414 31.35 36.59 5.71
CA LEU A 414 30.69 36.85 4.43
C LEU A 414 31.41 36.14 3.27
N GLU A 415 32.74 36.08 3.29
CA GLU A 415 33.52 35.37 2.28
C GLU A 415 33.28 33.85 2.36
N LYS A 416 33.21 33.28 3.56
CA LYS A 416 32.81 31.86 3.76
C LYS A 416 31.41 31.58 3.21
N LEU A 417 30.42 32.42 3.53
CA LEU A 417 29.05 32.28 3.01
C LEU A 417 28.99 32.41 1.49
N LYS A 418 29.80 33.29 0.90
CA LYS A 418 29.89 33.44 -0.54
C LYS A 418 30.47 32.18 -1.20
N ASN A 419 31.58 31.66 -0.67
CA ASN A 419 32.19 30.43 -1.19
C ASN A 419 31.23 29.24 -1.09
N GLN A 420 30.49 29.13 0.02
CA GLN A 420 29.43 28.13 0.19
C GLN A 420 28.33 28.26 -0.88
N PHE A 421 27.87 29.48 -1.14
CA PHE A 421 26.84 29.73 -2.15
C PHE A 421 27.33 29.36 -3.55
N ASP A 422 28.56 29.72 -3.89
CA ASP A 422 29.16 29.43 -5.20
C ASP A 422 29.33 27.91 -5.39
N GLU A 423 29.84 27.18 -4.39
CA GLU A 423 29.98 25.71 -4.41
C GLU A 423 28.62 25.00 -4.53
N ALA A 424 27.63 25.40 -3.73
CA ALA A 424 26.29 24.81 -3.79
C ALA A 424 25.57 25.12 -5.12
N SER A 425 25.78 26.31 -5.69
CA SER A 425 25.22 26.67 -7.00
C SER A 425 25.86 25.87 -8.14
N GLU A 426 27.17 25.61 -8.06
CA GLU A 426 27.88 24.77 -9.03
C GLU A 426 27.43 23.31 -8.94
N ASP A 427 27.29 22.75 -7.73
CA ASP A 427 26.74 21.40 -7.53
C ASP A 427 25.34 21.24 -8.13
N ILE A 428 24.43 22.20 -7.89
CA ILE A 428 23.08 22.19 -8.47
C ILE A 428 23.14 22.17 -10.01
N LYS A 429 24.07 22.93 -10.62
CA LYS A 429 24.24 22.95 -12.08
C LYS A 429 24.77 21.63 -12.61
N LEU A 430 25.81 21.06 -11.98
CA LEU A 430 26.39 19.78 -12.37
C LEU A 430 25.36 18.64 -12.26
N ARG A 431 24.60 18.58 -11.15
CA ARG A 431 23.51 17.60 -10.98
C ARG A 431 22.42 17.77 -12.03
N PHE A 432 22.10 19.00 -12.42
CA PHE A 432 21.13 19.27 -13.49
C PHE A 432 21.65 18.81 -14.86
N GLU A 433 22.88 19.17 -15.21
CA GLU A 433 23.51 18.77 -16.49
C GLU A 433 23.64 17.25 -16.60
N ASP A 434 24.01 16.56 -15.52
CA ASP A 434 24.06 15.10 -15.44
C ASP A 434 22.67 14.46 -15.59
N LYS A 435 21.62 15.03 -15.01
CA LYS A 435 20.25 14.54 -15.21
C LYS A 435 19.78 14.73 -16.65
N VAL A 436 20.02 15.89 -17.24
CA VAL A 436 19.62 16.20 -18.62
C VAL A 436 20.38 15.31 -19.60
N SER A 437 21.68 15.10 -19.40
CA SER A 437 22.48 14.21 -20.25
C SER A 437 21.96 12.78 -20.20
N LYS A 438 21.61 12.27 -19.01
CA LYS A 438 21.01 10.93 -18.84
C LYS A 438 19.68 10.77 -19.56
N ILE A 439 18.80 11.77 -19.51
CA ILE A 439 17.52 11.75 -20.25
C ILE A 439 17.77 11.72 -21.76
N GLN A 440 18.78 12.44 -22.25
CA GLN A 440 19.09 12.50 -23.68
C GLN A 440 19.83 11.28 -24.21
N GLN A 441 20.66 10.64 -23.38
CA GLN A 441 21.62 9.62 -23.80
C GLN A 441 20.92 8.43 -24.50
N GLY A 442 19.65 8.13 -24.18
CA GLY A 442 18.90 6.99 -24.69
C GLY A 442 19.16 5.73 -23.85
N ASP A 443 18.38 4.68 -24.09
CA ASP A 443 18.37 3.50 -23.23
C ASP A 443 19.07 2.30 -23.86
N ASP A 444 19.71 1.49 -23.01
CA ASP A 444 20.25 0.20 -23.41
C ASP A 444 19.17 -0.88 -23.34
N LEU A 445 18.67 -1.29 -24.50
CA LEU A 445 17.60 -2.26 -24.65
C LEU A 445 18.15 -3.64 -25.06
N LEU A 446 17.35 -4.68 -24.79
CA LEU A 446 17.67 -6.06 -25.19
C LEU A 446 18.01 -6.14 -26.69
N PRO A 447 18.91 -7.05 -27.11
CA PRO A 447 19.19 -7.28 -28.53
C PRO A 447 17.89 -7.49 -29.31
N THR A 448 17.81 -6.94 -30.53
CA THR A 448 16.61 -6.90 -31.40
C THR A 448 15.45 -6.01 -30.94
N VAL A 449 15.42 -5.53 -29.71
CA VAL A 449 14.39 -4.59 -29.27
C VAL A 449 14.79 -3.18 -29.68
N MET A 450 13.90 -2.51 -30.41
CA MET A 450 14.11 -1.14 -30.87
C MET A 450 13.52 -0.12 -29.90
N LYS A 451 12.32 -0.43 -29.40
CA LYS A 451 11.53 0.47 -28.56
C LYS A 451 10.72 -0.34 -27.55
N VAL A 452 10.63 0.17 -26.33
CA VAL A 452 9.76 -0.38 -25.28
C VAL A 452 8.85 0.71 -24.77
N VAL A 453 7.55 0.44 -24.76
CA VAL A 453 6.56 1.34 -24.17
C VAL A 453 5.99 0.67 -22.93
N LYS A 454 6.09 1.37 -21.79
CA LYS A 454 5.51 0.96 -20.51
C LYS A 454 4.37 1.89 -20.16
N VAL A 455 3.20 1.31 -19.93
CA VAL A 455 1.97 2.00 -19.54
C VAL A 455 1.63 1.60 -18.11
N PHE A 456 1.53 2.59 -17.23
CA PHE A 456 1.13 2.39 -15.85
C PHE A 456 -0.36 2.73 -15.71
N VAL A 457 -1.14 1.74 -15.28
CA VAL A 457 -2.59 1.88 -15.09
C VAL A 457 -2.89 1.79 -13.60
N ALA A 458 -3.49 2.84 -13.05
CA ALA A 458 -4.00 2.84 -11.68
C ALA A 458 -5.42 2.27 -11.66
N VAL A 459 -5.59 1.17 -10.92
CA VAL A 459 -6.84 0.47 -10.73
C VAL A 459 -7.30 0.70 -9.28
N LYS A 460 -8.49 1.27 -9.12
CA LYS A 460 -9.13 1.43 -7.81
C LYS A 460 -9.94 0.18 -7.49
N ARG A 461 -9.44 -0.66 -6.58
CA ARG A 461 -10.09 -1.93 -6.22
C ARG A 461 -10.92 -1.78 -4.96
N ARG A 462 -12.24 -1.73 -5.15
CA ARG A 462 -13.22 -1.74 -4.06
C ARG A 462 -13.33 -3.13 -3.43
N LEU A 463 -14.01 -3.23 -2.30
CA LEU A 463 -14.27 -4.51 -1.66
C LEU A 463 -15.41 -5.22 -2.38
N MET A 464 -15.23 -6.51 -2.68
CA MET A 464 -16.23 -7.33 -3.37
C MET A 464 -16.42 -8.69 -2.68
N PRO A 465 -17.59 -9.35 -2.87
CA PRO A 465 -17.77 -10.73 -2.44
C PRO A 465 -16.70 -11.63 -3.07
N GLY A 466 -16.08 -12.47 -2.25
CA GLY A 466 -14.92 -13.29 -2.61
C GLY A 466 -13.58 -12.71 -2.18
N ASP A 467 -13.50 -11.42 -1.84
CA ASP A 467 -12.29 -10.84 -1.27
C ASP A 467 -12.00 -11.40 0.11
N LYS A 468 -10.72 -11.52 0.44
CA LYS A 468 -10.28 -12.06 1.73
C LYS A 468 -9.94 -10.93 2.70
N MET A 469 -10.54 -11.00 3.88
CA MET A 469 -10.23 -10.13 5.01
C MET A 469 -9.69 -10.94 6.19
N ALA A 470 -9.00 -10.28 7.10
CA ALA A 470 -8.56 -10.88 8.35
C ALA A 470 -8.45 -9.85 9.46
N GLY A 471 -8.59 -10.28 10.71
CA GLY A 471 -8.11 -9.53 11.87
C GLY A 471 -6.67 -9.94 12.26
N ARG A 472 -6.14 -9.31 13.30
CA ARG A 472 -4.78 -9.59 13.81
C ARG A 472 -4.67 -10.92 14.57
N HIS A 473 -5.78 -11.44 15.05
CA HIS A 473 -5.88 -12.66 15.87
C HIS A 473 -6.00 -13.96 15.05
N GLY A 474 -5.56 -13.95 13.78
CA GLY A 474 -5.63 -15.12 12.89
C GLY A 474 -7.05 -15.53 12.47
N ASN A 475 -8.03 -14.65 12.68
CA ASN A 475 -9.41 -14.75 12.20
C ASN A 475 -9.46 -14.27 10.73
N LYS A 476 -9.33 -15.22 9.79
CA LYS A 476 -9.51 -14.96 8.36
C LYS A 476 -10.95 -15.20 7.96
N GLY A 477 -11.39 -14.48 6.94
CA GLY A 477 -12.67 -14.76 6.31
C GLY A 477 -12.79 -14.24 4.89
N VAL A 478 -13.79 -14.74 4.19
CA VAL A 478 -14.12 -14.32 2.82
C VAL A 478 -15.41 -13.53 2.87
N VAL A 479 -15.45 -12.39 2.20
CA VAL A 479 -16.68 -11.59 2.10
C VAL A 479 -17.72 -12.39 1.32
N SER A 480 -18.84 -12.75 1.95
CA SER A 480 -19.88 -13.56 1.32
C SER A 480 -20.95 -12.70 0.65
N LYS A 481 -21.40 -11.66 1.35
CA LYS A 481 -22.45 -10.75 0.90
C LYS A 481 -22.22 -9.36 1.44
N ILE A 482 -22.52 -8.37 0.60
CA ILE A 482 -22.65 -6.97 1.00
C ILE A 482 -24.14 -6.72 1.20
N VAL A 483 -24.53 -6.29 2.40
CA VAL A 483 -25.93 -6.09 2.81
C VAL A 483 -26.22 -4.60 2.90
N PRO A 484 -27.38 -4.13 2.42
CA PRO A 484 -27.78 -2.73 2.57
C PRO A 484 -27.77 -2.28 4.04
N VAL A 485 -27.57 -1.00 4.27
CA VAL A 485 -27.38 -0.46 5.62
C VAL A 485 -28.63 -0.65 6.49
N GLU A 486 -29.81 -0.54 5.88
CA GLU A 486 -31.13 -0.73 6.49
C GLU A 486 -31.39 -2.16 6.96
N ASP A 487 -30.77 -3.16 6.32
CA ASP A 487 -30.94 -4.57 6.66
C ASP A 487 -30.00 -5.02 7.79
N MET A 488 -28.95 -4.24 8.08
CA MET A 488 -27.94 -4.59 9.08
C MET A 488 -28.53 -4.51 10.51
N PRO A 489 -28.03 -5.35 11.43
CA PRO A 489 -28.30 -5.16 12.84
C PRO A 489 -27.88 -3.76 13.29
N TYR A 490 -28.70 -3.11 14.11
CA TYR A 490 -28.42 -1.78 14.64
C TYR A 490 -28.57 -1.72 16.16
N MET A 491 -27.84 -0.79 16.77
CA MET A 491 -27.85 -0.51 18.21
C MET A 491 -29.01 0.43 18.58
N GLU A 492 -29.30 0.62 19.88
CA GLU A 492 -30.41 1.46 20.36
C GLU A 492 -30.33 2.91 19.86
N ASN A 493 -29.11 3.41 19.64
CA ASN A 493 -28.85 4.74 19.06
C ASN A 493 -29.12 4.84 17.54
N GLY A 494 -29.60 3.76 16.91
CA GLY A 494 -29.85 3.67 15.47
C GLY A 494 -28.61 3.42 14.62
N LYS A 495 -27.41 3.26 15.22
CA LYS A 495 -26.19 3.00 14.46
C LYS A 495 -26.14 1.54 13.99
N PRO A 496 -26.03 1.29 12.68
CA PRO A 496 -25.85 -0.06 12.15
C PRO A 496 -24.43 -0.56 12.39
N VAL A 497 -24.29 -1.87 12.50
CA VAL A 497 -23.00 -2.57 12.56
C VAL A 497 -22.36 -2.60 11.16
N ASP A 498 -21.04 -2.51 11.07
CA ASP A 498 -20.30 -2.53 9.81
C ASP A 498 -20.05 -3.97 9.33
N ILE A 499 -19.71 -4.88 10.24
CA ILE A 499 -19.38 -6.29 9.95
C ILE A 499 -20.08 -7.23 10.93
N VAL A 500 -20.62 -8.34 10.45
CA VAL A 500 -21.13 -9.42 11.31
C VAL A 500 -20.22 -10.65 11.20
N LEU A 501 -19.65 -11.06 12.34
CA LEU A 501 -18.77 -12.22 12.46
C LEU A 501 -19.47 -13.38 13.16
N ASN A 502 -19.06 -14.59 12.83
CA ASN A 502 -19.60 -15.80 13.43
C ASN A 502 -19.00 -16.06 14.82
N PRO A 503 -19.80 -16.13 15.89
CA PRO A 503 -19.29 -16.39 17.23
C PRO A 503 -18.71 -17.81 17.37
N LEU A 504 -19.16 -18.78 16.57
CA LEU A 504 -18.72 -20.18 16.67
C LEU A 504 -17.25 -20.38 16.27
N GLY A 505 -16.68 -19.44 15.52
CA GLY A 505 -15.28 -19.47 15.11
C GLY A 505 -14.30 -19.18 16.25
N VAL A 506 -14.74 -18.55 17.34
CA VAL A 506 -13.86 -18.14 18.44
C VAL A 506 -13.51 -19.32 19.38
N PRO A 507 -14.48 -20.10 19.91
CA PRO A 507 -14.17 -21.18 20.85
C PRO A 507 -13.32 -22.29 20.22
N SER A 508 -13.60 -22.67 18.96
CA SER A 508 -12.89 -23.75 18.27
C SER A 508 -11.44 -23.39 17.95
N ARG A 509 -11.12 -22.10 17.82
CA ARG A 509 -9.79 -21.60 17.45
C ARG A 509 -9.00 -21.05 18.62
N MET A 510 -9.64 -20.87 19.78
CA MET A 510 -9.03 -20.35 21.00
C MET A 510 -8.26 -19.04 20.77
N ASN A 511 -8.84 -18.11 20.00
CA ASN A 511 -8.32 -16.76 19.81
C ASN A 511 -9.23 -15.74 20.50
N VAL A 512 -9.20 -15.78 21.84
CA VAL A 512 -10.05 -14.95 22.70
C VAL A 512 -9.60 -13.49 22.67
N GLY A 513 -8.36 -13.21 22.29
CA GLY A 513 -7.83 -11.85 22.16
C GLY A 513 -8.69 -10.94 21.29
N GLN A 514 -9.32 -11.48 20.23
CA GLN A 514 -10.20 -10.69 19.36
C GLN A 514 -11.46 -10.15 20.08
N ILE A 515 -11.96 -10.87 21.08
CA ILE A 515 -13.12 -10.43 21.88
C ILE A 515 -12.68 -9.31 22.83
N LEU A 516 -11.51 -9.47 23.45
CA LEU A 516 -10.93 -8.45 24.32
C LEU A 516 -10.62 -7.16 23.54
N GLU A 517 -10.06 -7.30 22.33
CA GLU A 517 -9.87 -6.19 21.39
C GLU A 517 -11.20 -5.51 21.08
N THR A 518 -12.25 -6.29 20.79
CA THR A 518 -13.59 -5.76 20.47
C THR A 518 -14.17 -4.94 21.61
N HIS A 519 -14.09 -5.44 22.85
CA HIS A 519 -14.60 -4.75 24.03
C HIS A 519 -13.83 -3.45 24.31
N LEU A 520 -12.49 -3.52 24.31
CA LEU A 520 -11.65 -2.36 24.56
C LEU A 520 -11.83 -1.32 23.45
N GLY A 521 -11.83 -1.74 22.19
CA GLY A 521 -12.06 -0.88 21.03
C GLY A 521 -13.43 -0.18 21.08
N TRP A 522 -14.47 -0.83 21.62
CA TRP A 522 -15.76 -0.19 21.81
C TRP A 522 -15.69 0.98 22.79
N SER A 523 -15.02 0.77 23.93
CA SER A 523 -14.81 1.83 24.92
C SER A 523 -14.00 2.99 24.33
N CYS A 524 -12.93 2.70 23.58
CA CYS A 524 -12.11 3.71 22.89
C CYS A 524 -12.93 4.61 21.96
N SER A 525 -13.82 3.99 21.17
CA SER A 525 -14.64 4.72 20.20
C SER A 525 -15.69 5.60 20.86
N GLU A 526 -16.40 5.06 21.86
CA GLU A 526 -17.43 5.80 22.58
C GLU A 526 -16.83 6.99 23.34
N LEU A 527 -15.65 6.81 23.97
CA LEU A 527 -14.91 7.91 24.58
C LEU A 527 -14.50 8.98 23.56
N GLY A 528 -14.05 8.56 22.37
CA GLY A 528 -13.75 9.49 21.28
C GLY A 528 -14.98 10.29 20.83
N GLU A 529 -16.15 9.66 20.75
CA GLU A 529 -17.40 10.31 20.40
C GLU A 529 -17.89 11.29 21.48
N GLN A 530 -17.74 10.92 22.76
CA GLN A 530 -17.99 11.84 23.87
C GLN A 530 -17.10 13.08 23.77
N ILE A 531 -15.80 12.90 23.50
CA ILE A 531 -14.87 14.01 23.29
C ILE A 531 -15.27 14.84 22.08
N LYS A 532 -15.67 14.20 20.97
CA LYS A 532 -16.13 14.85 19.74
C LYS A 532 -17.31 15.78 19.97
N SER A 533 -18.21 15.44 20.89
CA SER A 533 -19.34 16.29 21.27
C SER A 533 -18.88 17.62 21.89
N PHE A 534 -17.79 17.61 22.66
CA PHE A 534 -17.23 18.79 23.32
C PHE A 534 -16.42 19.68 22.36
N VAL A 535 -15.91 19.13 21.25
CA VAL A 535 -15.14 19.90 20.24
C VAL A 535 -15.96 21.02 19.62
N LYS A 536 -17.27 20.83 19.43
CA LYS A 536 -18.14 21.84 18.79
C LYS A 536 -18.16 23.16 19.56
N ASN A 537 -18.02 23.11 20.89
CA ASN A 537 -18.01 24.28 21.79
C ASN A 537 -16.69 24.34 22.59
N PHE A 538 -15.56 24.18 21.92
CA PHE A 538 -14.24 24.03 22.56
C PHE A 538 -13.96 25.12 23.62
N ASP A 539 -14.12 26.40 23.27
CA ASP A 539 -13.76 27.51 24.15
C ASP A 539 -14.53 27.55 25.49
N GLU A 540 -15.78 27.12 25.50
CA GLU A 540 -16.61 27.09 26.72
C GLU A 540 -16.41 25.81 27.55
N GLN A 541 -15.89 24.75 26.95
CA GLN A 541 -15.83 23.41 27.54
C GLN A 541 -14.41 22.88 27.78
N ILE A 542 -13.36 23.70 27.60
CA ILE A 542 -11.97 23.30 27.85
C ILE A 542 -11.77 22.64 29.22
N GLU A 543 -12.38 23.16 30.28
CA GLU A 543 -12.22 22.58 31.62
C GLU A 543 -12.87 21.19 31.72
N LYS A 544 -14.04 20.99 31.10
CA LYS A 544 -14.68 19.67 31.01
C LYS A 544 -13.87 18.68 30.18
N ILE A 545 -13.25 19.15 29.09
CA ILE A 545 -12.36 18.34 28.25
C ILE A 545 -11.14 17.90 29.06
N LYS A 546 -10.50 18.81 29.80
CA LYS A 546 -9.37 18.49 30.68
C LYS A 546 -9.75 17.49 31.77
N GLU A 547 -10.91 17.67 32.41
CA GLU A 547 -11.43 16.71 33.40
C GLU A 547 -11.63 15.32 32.78
N LYS A 548 -12.25 15.25 31.59
CA LYS A 548 -12.47 13.99 30.89
C LYS A 548 -11.15 13.34 30.45
N LEU A 549 -10.18 14.11 29.94
CA LEU A 549 -8.84 13.62 29.61
C LEU A 549 -8.11 13.07 30.85
N LYS A 550 -8.28 13.72 32.00
CA LYS A 550 -7.72 13.26 33.28
C LYS A 550 -8.38 11.97 33.77
N GLU A 551 -9.67 11.79 33.52
CA GLU A 551 -10.39 10.54 33.79
C GLU A 551 -9.89 9.40 32.90
N ILE A 552 -9.73 9.66 31.58
CA ILE A 552 -9.35 8.64 30.59
C ILE A 552 -7.88 8.21 30.73
N TYR A 553 -6.94 9.15 30.78
CA TYR A 553 -5.50 8.85 30.83
C TYR A 553 -4.96 8.65 32.26
N GLY A 554 -5.81 8.88 33.27
CA GLY A 554 -5.40 8.85 34.67
C GLY A 554 -4.55 10.06 35.10
N LYS A 555 -4.28 10.16 36.40
CA LYS A 555 -3.62 11.33 37.00
C LYS A 555 -2.15 11.48 36.61
N GLN A 556 -1.41 10.37 36.56
CA GLN A 556 0.04 10.38 36.28
C GLN A 556 0.33 10.86 34.85
N CYS A 557 -0.25 10.20 33.84
CA CYS A 557 -0.04 10.59 32.44
C CYS A 557 -0.54 12.01 32.13
N TYR A 558 -1.64 12.42 32.77
CA TYR A 558 -2.16 13.78 32.60
C TYR A 558 -1.17 14.84 33.12
N GLU A 559 -0.58 14.62 34.29
CA GLU A 559 0.39 15.57 34.87
C GLU A 559 1.70 15.62 34.07
N ASP A 560 2.17 14.48 33.57
CA ASP A 560 3.46 14.42 32.87
C ASP A 560 3.44 15.00 31.46
N ILE A 561 2.33 14.83 30.73
CA ILE A 561 2.26 15.18 29.30
C ILE A 561 1.18 16.23 29.07
N ILE A 562 -0.07 15.93 29.39
CA ILE A 562 -1.23 16.74 28.97
C ILE A 562 -1.23 18.11 29.62
N SER A 563 -0.77 18.21 30.88
CA SER A 563 -0.71 19.48 31.63
C SER A 563 0.28 20.49 31.02
N LYS A 564 1.30 20.00 30.29
CA LYS A 564 2.35 20.82 29.66
C LYS A 564 1.94 21.33 28.28
N LEU A 565 0.87 20.80 27.70
CA LEU A 565 0.40 21.18 26.37
C LEU A 565 -0.26 22.56 26.39
N SER A 566 0.01 23.33 25.34
CA SER A 566 -0.66 24.59 25.07
C SER A 566 -2.12 24.38 24.67
N LYS A 567 -2.94 25.42 24.80
CA LYS A 567 -4.36 25.38 24.38
C LYS A 567 -4.54 24.93 22.91
N LYS A 568 -3.60 25.30 22.03
CA LYS A 568 -3.62 24.90 20.61
C LYS A 568 -3.32 23.42 20.43
N GLU A 569 -2.31 22.91 21.12
CA GLU A 569 -1.93 21.48 21.06
C GLU A 569 -3.02 20.60 21.67
N ILE A 570 -3.69 21.05 22.74
CA ILE A 570 -4.85 20.35 23.31
C ILE A 570 -5.99 20.28 22.27
N ALA A 571 -6.26 21.37 21.54
CA ALA A 571 -7.27 21.36 20.49
C ALA A 571 -6.94 20.36 19.37
N GLU A 572 -5.68 20.28 18.95
CA GLU A 572 -5.20 19.34 17.94
C GLU A 572 -5.26 17.89 18.44
N LEU A 573 -4.83 17.62 19.68
CA LEU A 573 -4.94 16.31 20.31
C LEU A 573 -6.40 15.84 20.33
N VAL A 574 -7.30 16.70 20.78
CA VAL A 574 -8.74 16.45 20.87
C VAL A 574 -9.35 16.18 19.48
N GLN A 575 -8.89 16.89 18.45
CA GLN A 575 -9.31 16.63 17.07
C GLN A 575 -8.84 15.26 16.58
N ASN A 576 -7.62 14.85 16.92
CA ASN A 576 -7.05 13.57 16.52
C ASN A 576 -7.76 12.37 17.20
N ILE A 577 -8.05 12.48 18.50
CA ILE A 577 -8.73 11.42 19.28
C ILE A 577 -10.26 11.41 19.10
N SER A 578 -10.82 12.34 18.32
CA SER A 578 -12.28 12.46 18.12
C SER A 578 -12.92 11.26 17.41
N ASN A 579 -12.13 10.44 16.72
CA ASN A 579 -12.60 9.19 16.10
C ASN A 579 -12.47 7.98 17.03
N GLY A 580 -11.82 8.15 18.19
CA GLY A 580 -11.57 7.12 19.17
C GLY A 580 -10.26 7.42 19.91
N VAL A 581 -10.20 7.06 21.19
CA VAL A 581 -8.99 7.20 22.01
C VAL A 581 -8.08 5.99 21.73
N PRO A 582 -6.88 6.17 21.14
CA PRO A 582 -5.95 5.06 20.94
C PRO A 582 -5.35 4.62 22.29
N ILE A 583 -5.31 3.31 22.51
CA ILE A 583 -4.77 2.67 23.71
C ILE A 583 -3.73 1.64 23.27
N SER A 584 -2.64 1.54 24.03
CA SER A 584 -1.63 0.49 23.86
C SER A 584 -1.81 -0.63 24.88
N THR A 585 -1.77 -1.86 24.41
CA THR A 585 -1.78 -3.11 25.19
C THR A 585 -0.54 -3.92 24.79
N PRO A 586 0.61 -3.68 25.44
CA PRO A 586 1.84 -4.41 25.17
C PRO A 586 1.69 -5.93 25.29
N VAL A 587 2.47 -6.67 24.51
CA VAL A 587 2.46 -8.14 24.55
C VAL A 587 3.00 -8.65 25.88
N PHE A 588 2.26 -9.54 26.55
CA PHE A 588 2.54 -10.10 27.88
C PHE A 588 2.62 -9.07 29.04
N ASP A 589 2.29 -7.80 28.77
CA ASP A 589 2.22 -6.69 29.73
C ASP A 589 1.02 -5.78 29.36
N GLY A 590 -0.08 -6.42 28.98
CA GLY A 590 -1.27 -5.79 28.45
C GLY A 590 -2.32 -5.48 29.52
N ALA A 591 -3.36 -4.75 29.12
CA ALA A 591 -4.55 -4.50 29.94
C ALA A 591 -5.18 -5.81 30.44
N SER A 592 -5.47 -5.86 31.73
CA SER A 592 -6.21 -6.97 32.32
C SER A 592 -7.71 -6.84 32.03
N THR A 593 -8.47 -7.92 32.27
CA THR A 593 -9.94 -7.88 32.15
C THR A 593 -10.59 -6.88 33.10
N LYS A 594 -9.96 -6.57 34.24
CA LYS A 594 -10.44 -5.53 35.16
C LYS A 594 -10.28 -4.15 34.55
N ASP A 595 -9.13 -3.87 33.94
CA ASP A 595 -8.86 -2.58 33.29
C ASP A 595 -9.81 -2.33 32.12
N ILE A 596 -10.16 -3.38 31.36
CA ILE A 596 -11.17 -3.30 30.29
C ILE A 596 -12.54 -2.95 30.85
N ASN A 597 -12.96 -3.58 31.95
CA ASN A 597 -14.24 -3.28 32.60
C ASN A 597 -14.27 -1.86 33.15
N ASP A 598 -13.20 -1.41 33.79
CA ASP A 598 -13.07 -0.04 34.30
C ASP A 598 -13.17 0.98 33.15
N MET A 599 -12.57 0.68 31.99
CA MET A 599 -12.67 1.53 30.80
C MET A 599 -14.09 1.54 30.20
N LEU A 600 -14.79 0.40 30.19
CA LEU A 600 -16.20 0.31 29.80
C LEU A 600 -17.09 1.13 30.74
N ASP A 601 -16.84 1.08 32.04
CA ASP A 601 -17.55 1.89 33.04
C ASP A 601 -17.34 3.40 32.80
N ILE A 602 -16.10 3.84 32.52
CA ILE A 602 -15.78 5.24 32.17
C ILE A 602 -16.49 5.68 30.88
N ALA A 603 -16.63 4.76 29.93
CA ALA A 603 -17.36 4.96 28.68
C ALA A 603 -18.89 4.90 28.85
N LYS A 604 -19.40 4.49 30.02
CA LYS A 604 -20.82 4.24 30.32
C LYS A 604 -21.42 3.11 29.48
N LEU A 605 -20.62 2.11 29.18
CA LEU A 605 -21.00 0.90 28.45
C LEU A 605 -21.22 -0.27 29.42
N PRO A 606 -21.97 -1.31 29.02
CA PRO A 606 -22.16 -2.48 29.87
C PRO A 606 -20.86 -3.26 30.06
N ASN A 607 -20.52 -3.61 31.30
CA ASN A 607 -19.32 -4.38 31.65
C ASN A 607 -19.25 -5.78 31.03
N SER A 608 -20.36 -6.30 30.50
CA SER A 608 -20.37 -7.55 29.73
C SER A 608 -19.77 -7.39 28.32
N GLY A 609 -19.61 -6.17 27.81
CA GLY A 609 -19.27 -5.91 26.40
C GLY A 609 -20.39 -6.31 25.44
N GLN A 610 -21.62 -6.51 25.95
CA GLN A 610 -22.77 -6.94 25.17
C GLN A 610 -23.92 -5.95 25.26
N THR A 611 -24.60 -5.73 24.14
CA THR A 611 -25.78 -4.85 24.07
C THR A 611 -26.92 -5.51 23.30
N HIS A 612 -28.12 -4.96 23.44
CA HIS A 612 -29.25 -5.34 22.61
C HIS A 612 -29.10 -4.77 21.21
N LEU A 613 -29.41 -5.60 20.22
CA LEU A 613 -29.45 -5.23 18.82
C LEU A 613 -30.87 -5.44 18.30
N TRP A 614 -31.21 -4.70 17.25
CA TRP A 614 -32.46 -4.83 16.51
C TRP A 614 -32.17 -5.32 15.11
N ASN A 615 -33.04 -6.18 14.60
CA ASN A 615 -32.98 -6.66 13.23
C ASN A 615 -33.38 -5.53 12.28
N GLY A 616 -32.49 -5.15 11.35
CA GLY A 616 -32.77 -4.13 10.34
C GLY A 616 -33.98 -4.44 9.45
N GLN A 617 -34.21 -5.73 9.15
CA GLN A 617 -35.27 -6.16 8.24
C GLN A 617 -36.66 -6.16 8.88
N THR A 618 -36.76 -6.56 10.15
CA THR A 618 -38.07 -6.70 10.85
C THR A 618 -38.33 -5.59 11.86
N GLY A 619 -37.28 -4.93 12.34
CA GLY A 619 -37.35 -3.99 13.46
C GLY A 619 -37.48 -4.66 14.83
N GLU A 620 -37.48 -5.98 14.90
CA GLU A 620 -37.60 -6.73 16.16
C GLU A 620 -36.26 -6.79 16.89
N MET A 621 -36.31 -6.71 18.22
CA MET A 621 -35.13 -6.85 19.08
C MET A 621 -34.70 -8.32 19.14
N PHE A 622 -33.39 -8.57 19.12
CA PHE A 622 -32.87 -9.93 19.32
C PHE A 622 -33.06 -10.41 20.77
N ASP A 623 -33.40 -11.69 20.93
CA ASP A 623 -33.73 -12.30 22.24
C ASP A 623 -32.59 -12.21 23.27
N ARG A 624 -31.33 -12.23 22.81
CA ARG A 624 -30.14 -12.21 23.67
C ARG A 624 -29.25 -11.03 23.30
N PRO A 625 -28.59 -10.41 24.28
CA PRO A 625 -27.60 -9.38 24.00
C PRO A 625 -26.42 -9.99 23.25
N VAL A 626 -25.85 -9.20 22.34
CA VAL A 626 -24.79 -9.60 21.41
C VAL A 626 -23.54 -8.81 21.75
N THR A 627 -22.37 -9.47 21.65
CA THR A 627 -21.08 -8.77 21.74
C THR A 627 -20.92 -7.86 20.53
N VAL A 628 -20.83 -6.56 20.79
CA VAL A 628 -20.62 -5.51 19.80
C VAL A 628 -19.41 -4.71 20.22
N GLY A 629 -18.63 -4.23 19.25
CA GLY A 629 -17.54 -3.32 19.55
C GLY A 629 -16.72 -3.01 18.33
N ILE A 630 -15.49 -2.56 18.54
CA ILE A 630 -14.60 -2.18 17.45
C ILE A 630 -13.42 -3.12 17.38
N ILE A 631 -13.19 -3.68 16.19
CA ILE A 631 -12.06 -4.56 15.90
C ILE A 631 -11.25 -3.99 14.73
N TYR A 632 -9.93 -4.19 14.74
CA TYR A 632 -9.08 -3.78 13.65
C TYR A 632 -9.02 -4.83 12.53
N MET A 633 -9.61 -4.52 11.38
CA MET A 633 -9.70 -5.42 10.24
C MET A 633 -8.79 -5.00 9.10
N LEU A 634 -8.23 -6.00 8.42
CA LEU A 634 -7.30 -5.85 7.31
C LEU A 634 -7.89 -6.44 6.02
N LYS A 635 -7.68 -5.76 4.90
CA LYS A 635 -7.91 -6.30 3.55
C LYS A 635 -6.62 -6.97 3.06
N LEU A 636 -6.68 -8.25 2.75
CA LEU A 636 -5.50 -8.99 2.28
C LEU A 636 -5.33 -8.85 0.76
N ASN A 637 -4.11 -9.06 0.25
CA ASN A 637 -3.81 -9.04 -1.18
C ASN A 637 -4.36 -10.26 -1.97
N HIS A 638 -5.37 -10.91 -1.41
CA HIS A 638 -6.05 -12.08 -1.99
C HIS A 638 -7.40 -11.61 -2.55
N LEU A 639 -7.34 -10.91 -3.66
CA LEU A 639 -8.49 -10.30 -4.30
C LEU A 639 -9.20 -11.27 -5.23
N VAL A 640 -10.52 -11.21 -5.29
CA VAL A 640 -11.32 -12.13 -6.10
C VAL A 640 -11.06 -11.95 -7.60
N GLU A 641 -10.90 -10.70 -8.05
CA GLU A 641 -10.66 -10.36 -9.46
C GLU A 641 -9.37 -11.00 -10.00
N ASP A 642 -8.33 -11.11 -9.16
CA ASP A 642 -7.08 -11.76 -9.55
C ASP A 642 -7.25 -13.29 -9.66
N LYS A 643 -8.18 -13.87 -8.89
CA LYS A 643 -8.39 -15.31 -8.79
C LYS A 643 -9.42 -15.87 -9.77
N ILE A 644 -10.39 -15.05 -10.20
CA ILE A 644 -11.36 -15.47 -11.21
C ILE A 644 -10.60 -15.76 -12.50
N HIS A 645 -10.82 -16.96 -13.02
CA HIS A 645 -10.28 -17.44 -14.29
C HIS A 645 -11.24 -18.41 -14.93
N ALA A 646 -11.60 -18.15 -16.19
CA ALA A 646 -12.47 -19.00 -16.97
C ALA A 646 -11.88 -19.19 -18.37
N ARG A 647 -12.04 -20.39 -18.92
CA ARG A 647 -11.59 -20.76 -20.26
C ARG A 647 -12.66 -21.61 -20.92
N SER A 648 -13.03 -21.24 -22.14
CA SER A 648 -13.76 -22.11 -23.07
C SER A 648 -12.75 -22.79 -24.00
N THR A 649 -12.19 -22.02 -24.92
CA THR A 649 -11.12 -22.40 -25.84
C THR A 649 -9.94 -21.44 -25.66
N GLY A 650 -8.73 -21.89 -25.98
CA GLY A 650 -7.54 -21.07 -25.81
C GLY A 650 -6.33 -21.67 -26.50
N PRO A 651 -5.14 -21.11 -26.26
CA PRO A 651 -3.91 -21.66 -26.83
C PRO A 651 -3.59 -23.05 -26.25
N TYR A 652 -2.86 -23.81 -27.05
CA TYR A 652 -2.43 -25.18 -26.77
C TYR A 652 -0.90 -25.27 -26.85
N SER A 653 -0.34 -26.20 -26.09
CA SER A 653 1.07 -26.57 -26.13
C SER A 653 1.43 -27.12 -27.51
N LEU A 654 2.59 -26.72 -28.04
CA LEU A 654 3.07 -27.20 -29.33
C LEU A 654 3.40 -28.70 -29.31
N VAL A 655 3.92 -29.19 -28.17
CA VAL A 655 4.41 -30.57 -28.05
C VAL A 655 3.26 -31.51 -27.68
N THR A 656 2.56 -31.22 -26.58
CA THR A 656 1.55 -32.13 -26.02
C THR A 656 0.15 -31.87 -26.56
N GLN A 657 -0.08 -30.80 -27.33
CA GLN A 657 -1.40 -30.35 -27.80
C GLN A 657 -2.43 -30.08 -26.69
N GLN A 658 -2.03 -30.11 -25.43
CA GLN A 658 -2.88 -29.81 -24.28
C GLN A 658 -3.09 -28.31 -24.10
N PRO A 659 -4.19 -27.89 -23.46
CA PRO A 659 -4.37 -26.53 -22.96
C PRO A 659 -3.13 -26.01 -22.23
N LEU A 660 -2.69 -24.79 -22.54
CA LEU A 660 -1.64 -24.15 -21.75
C LEU A 660 -2.05 -24.00 -20.27
N GLY A 661 -1.07 -23.79 -19.39
CA GLY A 661 -1.31 -23.60 -17.96
C GLY A 661 -1.34 -22.13 -17.55
N GLY A 662 -2.19 -21.79 -16.59
CA GLY A 662 -2.18 -20.48 -15.92
C GLY A 662 -2.99 -19.38 -16.61
N LYS A 663 -3.47 -18.42 -15.80
CA LYS A 663 -4.36 -17.32 -16.22
C LYS A 663 -3.73 -16.42 -17.29
N ALA A 664 -2.44 -16.11 -17.17
CA ALA A 664 -1.73 -15.24 -18.11
C ALA A 664 -1.71 -15.78 -19.55
N GLN A 665 -1.81 -17.09 -19.74
CA GLN A 665 -1.85 -17.74 -21.04
C GLN A 665 -3.25 -18.21 -21.43
N LEU A 666 -4.30 -17.75 -20.74
CA LEU A 666 -5.67 -18.27 -20.88
C LEU A 666 -5.70 -19.80 -20.76
N GLY A 667 -4.99 -20.32 -19.77
CA GLY A 667 -4.76 -21.75 -19.58
C GLY A 667 -5.97 -22.52 -19.06
N GLY A 668 -5.95 -23.85 -19.19
CA GLY A 668 -6.97 -24.74 -18.64
C GLY A 668 -6.70 -25.10 -17.17
N GLN A 669 -7.73 -25.56 -16.48
CA GLN A 669 -7.58 -26.20 -15.17
C GLN A 669 -6.96 -27.57 -15.34
N ARG A 670 -6.07 -27.94 -14.42
CA ARG A 670 -5.49 -29.29 -14.39
C ARG A 670 -6.52 -30.26 -13.82
N PHE A 671 -6.88 -31.25 -14.61
CA PHE A 671 -7.65 -32.41 -14.16
C PHE A 671 -6.66 -33.56 -13.90
N GLY A 672 -6.45 -33.88 -12.62
CA GLY A 672 -5.43 -34.82 -12.18
C GLY A 672 -5.99 -36.22 -11.93
N GLU A 673 -5.11 -37.09 -11.45
CA GLU A 673 -5.42 -38.50 -11.16
C GLU A 673 -6.52 -38.65 -10.10
N MET A 674 -6.51 -37.82 -9.05
CA MET A 674 -7.53 -37.87 -8.00
C MET A 674 -8.92 -37.49 -8.53
N GLU A 675 -9.00 -36.51 -9.44
CA GLU A 675 -10.27 -36.13 -10.06
C GLU A 675 -10.77 -37.20 -11.05
N VAL A 676 -9.85 -37.91 -11.72
CA VAL A 676 -10.19 -39.09 -12.55
C VAL A 676 -10.83 -40.18 -11.69
N TRP A 677 -10.20 -40.55 -10.57
CA TRP A 677 -10.77 -41.56 -9.66
C TRP A 677 -12.15 -41.19 -9.14
N ALA A 678 -12.39 -39.90 -8.90
CA ALA A 678 -13.71 -39.43 -8.50
C ALA A 678 -14.77 -39.74 -9.57
N LEU A 679 -14.48 -39.48 -10.86
CA LEU A 679 -15.41 -39.79 -11.95
C LEU A 679 -15.58 -41.29 -12.19
N GLU A 680 -14.51 -42.07 -12.04
CA GLU A 680 -14.55 -43.53 -12.12
C GLU A 680 -15.47 -44.12 -11.03
N ALA A 681 -15.38 -43.61 -9.80
CA ALA A 681 -16.21 -44.04 -8.68
C ALA A 681 -17.71 -43.79 -8.93
N TYR A 682 -18.06 -42.71 -9.63
CA TYR A 682 -19.44 -42.43 -10.04
C TYR A 682 -19.89 -43.24 -11.27
N GLY A 683 -18.97 -43.91 -11.97
CA GLY A 683 -19.26 -44.56 -13.25
C GLY A 683 -19.51 -43.57 -14.39
N ALA A 684 -19.03 -42.33 -14.27
CA ALA A 684 -19.22 -41.26 -15.25
C ALA A 684 -18.25 -41.39 -16.45
N SER A 685 -18.32 -42.52 -17.16
CA SER A 685 -17.39 -42.90 -18.22
C SER A 685 -17.35 -41.91 -19.39
N TYR A 686 -18.50 -41.42 -19.86
CA TYR A 686 -18.57 -40.44 -20.95
C TYR A 686 -17.97 -39.08 -20.56
N THR A 687 -18.23 -38.61 -19.34
CA THR A 687 -17.66 -37.36 -18.82
C THR A 687 -16.14 -37.46 -18.71
N LEU A 688 -15.65 -38.58 -18.20
CA LEU A 688 -14.22 -38.85 -18.10
C LEU A 688 -13.57 -38.92 -19.49
N GLN A 689 -14.20 -39.64 -20.42
CA GLN A 689 -13.73 -39.74 -21.80
C GLN A 689 -13.66 -38.37 -22.47
N GLU A 690 -14.69 -37.54 -22.32
CA GLU A 690 -14.71 -36.18 -22.88
C GLU A 690 -13.58 -35.30 -22.32
N ILE A 691 -13.35 -35.35 -21.00
CA ILE A 691 -12.30 -34.58 -20.33
C ILE A 691 -10.91 -34.99 -20.78
N LEU A 692 -10.66 -36.30 -20.92
CA LEU A 692 -9.36 -36.83 -21.31
C LEU A 692 -9.06 -36.69 -22.81
N THR A 693 -10.07 -36.58 -23.67
CA THR A 693 -9.89 -36.48 -25.13
C THR A 693 -10.21 -35.07 -25.66
N VAL A 694 -11.49 -34.80 -25.96
CA VAL A 694 -11.95 -33.66 -26.76
C VAL A 694 -11.82 -32.32 -26.03
N LYS A 695 -11.77 -32.32 -24.70
CA LYS A 695 -11.47 -31.12 -23.88
C LYS A 695 -9.97 -30.89 -23.65
N SER A 696 -9.12 -31.84 -24.05
CA SER A 696 -7.69 -31.83 -23.80
C SER A 696 -6.90 -31.83 -25.12
N ASP A 697 -6.43 -32.99 -25.56
CA ASP A 697 -5.38 -33.15 -26.57
C ASP A 697 -5.84 -33.89 -27.83
N ASP A 698 -7.13 -34.24 -27.97
CA ASP A 698 -7.69 -34.71 -29.25
C ASP A 698 -7.93 -33.52 -30.19
N VAL A 699 -6.97 -33.28 -31.09
CA VAL A 699 -6.96 -32.12 -32.00
C VAL A 699 -8.14 -32.14 -32.99
N ALA A 700 -8.48 -33.31 -33.52
CA ALA A 700 -9.58 -33.44 -34.47
C ALA A 700 -10.93 -33.42 -33.74
N GLY A 701 -11.03 -34.17 -32.63
CA GLY A 701 -12.24 -34.25 -31.82
C GLY A 701 -12.66 -32.90 -31.26
N ARG A 702 -11.74 -32.11 -30.69
CA ARG A 702 -12.07 -30.79 -30.12
C ARG A 702 -12.68 -29.81 -31.15
N THR A 703 -12.18 -29.85 -32.39
CA THR A 703 -12.67 -28.98 -33.47
C THR A 703 -14.08 -29.40 -33.91
N LYS A 704 -14.28 -30.70 -34.12
CA LYS A 704 -15.60 -31.27 -34.44
C LYS A 704 -16.63 -30.97 -33.35
N VAL A 705 -16.25 -31.16 -32.08
CA VAL A 705 -17.14 -30.92 -30.93
C VAL A 705 -17.52 -29.44 -30.84
N TYR A 706 -16.57 -28.53 -31.07
CA TYR A 706 -16.90 -27.10 -31.13
C TYR A 706 -17.91 -26.80 -32.24
N GLU A 707 -17.73 -27.35 -33.44
CA GLU A 707 -18.69 -27.19 -34.53
C GLU A 707 -20.06 -27.79 -34.23
N THR A 708 -20.13 -28.97 -33.62
CA THR A 708 -21.41 -29.61 -33.29
C THR A 708 -22.18 -28.81 -32.24
N ILE A 709 -21.49 -28.33 -31.21
CA ILE A 709 -22.07 -27.45 -30.18
C ILE A 709 -22.63 -26.17 -30.82
N VAL A 710 -21.88 -25.52 -31.71
CA VAL A 710 -22.35 -24.31 -32.43
C VAL A 710 -23.57 -24.61 -33.30
N LYS A 711 -23.65 -25.82 -33.88
CA LYS A 711 -24.81 -26.31 -34.66
C LYS A 711 -25.99 -26.75 -33.78
N GLY A 712 -25.86 -26.71 -32.44
CA GLY A 712 -26.90 -27.15 -31.49
C GLY A 712 -27.00 -28.66 -31.29
N ASN A 713 -26.01 -29.43 -31.75
CA ASN A 713 -25.93 -30.87 -31.58
C ASN A 713 -24.92 -31.25 -30.50
N ASN A 714 -25.29 -32.17 -29.60
CA ASN A 714 -24.44 -32.58 -28.48
C ASN A 714 -23.69 -33.90 -28.72
N ASN A 715 -23.66 -34.40 -29.97
CA ASN A 715 -22.94 -35.61 -30.29
C ASN A 715 -21.43 -35.30 -30.35
N PHE A 716 -20.64 -36.11 -29.67
CA PHE A 716 -19.18 -36.07 -29.74
C PHE A 716 -18.64 -37.42 -30.19
N GLU A 717 -17.57 -37.37 -30.99
CA GLU A 717 -16.76 -38.52 -31.34
C GLU A 717 -15.38 -38.29 -30.74
N SER A 718 -14.91 -39.23 -29.91
CA SER A 718 -13.58 -39.18 -29.32
C SER A 718 -12.59 -39.99 -30.14
N GLY A 719 -11.47 -39.37 -30.50
CA GLY A 719 -10.31 -40.03 -31.07
C GLY A 719 -9.32 -40.52 -30.00
N VAL A 720 -8.11 -40.82 -30.46
CA VAL A 720 -6.97 -41.18 -29.59
C VAL A 720 -6.28 -39.88 -29.13
N PRO A 721 -6.00 -39.70 -27.83
CA PRO A 721 -5.23 -38.59 -27.31
C PRO A 721 -3.87 -38.41 -27.98
N GLU A 722 -3.46 -37.17 -28.27
CA GLU A 722 -2.12 -36.93 -28.81
C GLU A 722 -1.01 -37.27 -27.81
N SER A 723 -1.24 -37.13 -26.50
CA SER A 723 -0.29 -37.59 -25.49
C SER A 723 0.04 -39.08 -25.61
N PHE A 724 -0.94 -39.91 -25.97
CA PHE A 724 -0.72 -41.34 -26.21
C PHE A 724 0.08 -41.57 -27.49
N ASN A 725 -0.19 -40.81 -28.56
CA ASN A 725 0.60 -40.87 -29.79
C ASN A 725 2.06 -40.47 -29.55
N VAL A 726 2.29 -39.39 -28.79
CA VAL A 726 3.63 -38.95 -28.39
C VAL A 726 4.35 -40.06 -27.64
N LEU A 727 3.71 -40.68 -26.64
CA LEU A 727 4.27 -41.81 -25.90
C LEU A 727 4.66 -42.98 -26.82
N VAL A 728 3.78 -43.36 -27.75
CA VAL A 728 4.06 -44.42 -28.74
C VAL A 728 5.29 -44.09 -29.58
N LYS A 729 5.43 -42.83 -30.01
CA LYS A 729 6.58 -42.37 -30.81
C LYS A 729 7.87 -42.33 -29.99
N GLU A 730 7.79 -41.90 -28.73
CA GLU A 730 8.93 -41.90 -27.81
C GLU A 730 9.43 -43.32 -27.52
N ILE A 731 8.53 -44.28 -27.28
CA ILE A 731 8.88 -45.69 -27.10
C ILE A 731 9.54 -46.26 -28.37
N ARG A 732 9.01 -45.94 -29.55
CA ARG A 732 9.61 -46.35 -30.84
C ARG A 732 10.99 -45.72 -31.07
N ALA A 733 11.20 -44.49 -30.63
CA ALA A 733 12.50 -43.82 -30.73
C ALA A 733 13.58 -44.51 -29.86
N LEU A 734 13.19 -45.25 -28.81
CA LEU A 734 14.09 -46.09 -28.01
C LEU A 734 14.47 -47.42 -28.70
N GLY A 735 13.92 -47.70 -29.89
CA GLY A 735 14.15 -48.96 -30.63
C GLY A 735 13.22 -50.10 -30.22
N LEU A 736 12.15 -49.81 -29.46
CA LEU A 736 11.13 -50.80 -29.09
C LEU A 736 9.97 -50.74 -30.09
N ASN A 737 9.54 -51.89 -30.62
CA ASN A 737 8.36 -51.93 -31.48
C ASN A 737 7.08 -52.03 -30.63
N ILE A 738 6.18 -51.06 -30.78
CA ILE A 738 4.85 -51.04 -30.17
C ILE A 738 3.83 -50.78 -31.28
N GLU A 739 2.82 -51.62 -31.39
CA GLU A 739 1.77 -51.56 -32.41
C GLU A 739 0.40 -51.66 -31.73
N LEU A 740 -0.59 -50.95 -32.27
CA LEU A 740 -1.99 -51.08 -31.87
C LEU A 740 -2.61 -52.15 -32.78
N ASN A 741 -3.02 -53.27 -32.20
CA ASN A 741 -3.59 -54.40 -32.94
C ASN A 741 -5.07 -54.20 -33.27
#